data_AF-A0A430KYU3-F1
#
_entry.id   AF-A0A430KYU3-F1
#
_cell.length_a   1.000
_cell.length_b   1.000
_cell.length_c   1.000
_cell.angle_alpha   90.00
_cell.angle_beta   90.00
_cell.angle_gamma   90.00
#
_symmetry.space_group_name_H-M   'P 1'
#
loop_
_entity.id
_entity.type
_entity.pdbx_description
1 polymer ?
#
loop_
_entity_poly.entity_id
_entity_poly.type
_entity_poly.pdbx_seq_one_letter_code
_entity_poly.pdbx_strand_id
1 'polypeptide(L)'
;MCPDGFLAASWRIKMIERIRQSTRGQREEWIRAAGYNLFELQSDQVFIDLLTDSGTGAMSDRQWAALLVGDETYAGSSSFSLLEGKVKALFGFPYVLPVHQGRAAENILFSVLINRGNVVPGNSHFDTTRAHIEYRQATAVDCPLDNAFCIGEHHPFKGNVDLQKLKAVLDSENNNVPMIVVTVTCNKTGDQPVSLDNMRRVRALAREYRIPVVFDSARFAENAWFIQKREPGYSQKTIEEIVWEMHQCADAMVMSAKKDCNGNVGGILAMRDEGWFRQASENVILFEGFTKYGGMAGRDMEALAIGLDEATCSDYLDSRIGQVQRLGDRLIAAGIPVQRPVGGHAIVVDASAFLPLVPKDEYAAQVLAVELYLEAGVRGVEVGTLMNDRDADTGRDRREKAEFMRLAIPRRVYTNDQLDVVANALISIYRRRSTIFRGFRILDESKRLRHFTVTLERAGYFVGAFVRTPAESAAILLVHRGASVGLQPPQFEAYCAAIRQGLAELTEVIVKARGIDVNSGVGYGCTGFLLAAYYRQSRVLRALLDLGAEAKGALRHFSQTHSFASLLWTLQAGAVALRKHLGPRGLLDLVVSVVMEQAAPIQKSQQVAALHTLLDLLQREKSAVCSGSALPTAELDCFLDALLQRVLSVNRADAAIASALLQHGARIRVGIFLQLIDALNSSTFSKDTLRCLRRYPKLLQSFDFVYSYCVHVAPTKRSFTIDYFIENVPNQAIRLVRELKQFDLPLTARGIQRMGHRRAREGSWDAQSASAA
;
A
#
# COMPACT_ATOMS: atom_id res chain seq x y z
N MET A 1 -47.88 -17.21 6.75
CA MET A 1 -46.46 -16.91 6.41
C MET A 1 -45.59 -17.50 7.50
N CYS A 2 -44.40 -18.01 7.16
CA CYS A 2 -43.51 -18.67 8.12
C CYS A 2 -43.10 -17.65 9.21
N PRO A 3 -43.41 -17.87 10.50
CA PRO A 3 -43.18 -16.87 11.56
C PRO A 3 -41.69 -16.52 11.76
N ASP A 4 -40.79 -17.44 11.39
CA ASP A 4 -39.35 -17.34 11.66
C ASP A 4 -38.48 -17.51 10.39
N GLY A 5 -39.08 -17.42 9.19
CA GLY A 5 -38.39 -17.68 7.92
C GLY A 5 -38.33 -16.45 7.02
N PHE A 6 -37.14 -16.15 6.48
CA PHE A 6 -36.97 -15.13 5.44
C PHE A 6 -37.91 -15.41 4.27
N LEU A 7 -38.71 -14.41 3.89
CA LEU A 7 -39.68 -14.53 2.80
C LEU A 7 -38.94 -14.77 1.47
N ALA A 8 -39.45 -15.72 0.68
CA ALA A 8 -38.97 -15.95 -0.67
C ALA A 8 -39.17 -14.69 -1.54
N ALA A 9 -38.39 -14.56 -2.61
CA ALA A 9 -38.58 -13.48 -3.57
C ALA A 9 -40.02 -13.47 -4.10
N SER A 10 -40.68 -12.30 -4.06
CA SER A 10 -42.03 -12.09 -4.58
C SER A 10 -42.07 -11.91 -6.11
N TRP A 11 -41.04 -12.42 -6.80
CA TRP A 11 -40.85 -12.35 -8.24
C TRP A 11 -40.04 -13.55 -8.74
N ARG A 12 -40.08 -13.79 -10.06
CA ARG A 12 -39.28 -14.82 -10.75
C ARG A 12 -38.41 -14.18 -11.83
N ILE A 13 -37.29 -14.81 -12.15
CA ILE A 13 -36.35 -14.32 -13.17
C ILE A 13 -36.98 -14.42 -14.56
N LYS A 14 -37.05 -13.29 -15.29
CA LYS A 14 -37.55 -13.20 -16.67
C LYS A 14 -36.42 -13.16 -17.71
N MET A 15 -35.36 -12.43 -17.40
CA MET A 15 -34.17 -12.23 -18.23
C MET A 15 -32.93 -12.30 -17.32
N ILE A 16 -31.82 -12.80 -17.84
CA ILE A 16 -30.54 -12.86 -17.12
C ILE A 16 -29.47 -12.04 -17.85
N GLU A 17 -28.53 -11.52 -17.08
CA GLU A 17 -27.25 -10.98 -17.56
C GLU A 17 -26.13 -11.95 -17.17
N ARG A 18 -25.20 -12.23 -18.10
CA ARG A 18 -24.05 -13.08 -17.83
C ARG A 18 -22.97 -12.32 -17.07
N ILE A 19 -22.65 -12.74 -15.85
CA ILE A 19 -21.51 -12.25 -15.07
C ILE A 19 -20.30 -13.19 -15.17
N ARG A 20 -19.08 -12.62 -15.14
CA ARG A 20 -17.83 -13.36 -15.30
C ARG A 20 -17.13 -13.59 -13.96
N GLN A 21 -16.71 -14.83 -13.71
CA GLN A 21 -15.80 -15.13 -12.60
C GLN A 21 -14.35 -14.87 -13.01
N SER A 22 -13.61 -14.20 -12.14
CA SER A 22 -12.18 -13.91 -12.31
C SER A 22 -11.32 -14.74 -11.35
N THR A 23 -10.04 -14.88 -11.68
CA THR A 23 -9.06 -15.43 -10.73
C THR A 23 -8.53 -14.33 -9.82
N ARG A 24 -7.97 -14.71 -8.66
CA ARG A 24 -7.33 -13.73 -7.75
C ARG A 24 -6.22 -12.94 -8.44
N GLY A 25 -5.36 -13.62 -9.23
CA GLY A 25 -4.25 -12.96 -9.93
C GLY A 25 -4.72 -11.89 -10.92
N GLN A 26 -5.81 -12.15 -11.65
CA GLN A 26 -6.44 -11.15 -12.54
C GLN A 26 -6.92 -9.93 -11.74
N ARG A 27 -7.60 -10.15 -10.61
CA ARG A 27 -8.08 -9.06 -9.76
C ARG A 27 -6.95 -8.23 -9.17
N GLU A 28 -5.85 -8.86 -8.78
CA GLU A 28 -4.65 -8.16 -8.28
C GLU A 28 -4.01 -7.28 -9.36
N GLU A 29 -4.02 -7.71 -10.61
CA GLU A 29 -3.57 -6.90 -11.75
C GLU A 29 -4.52 -5.73 -12.02
N TRP A 30 -5.82 -5.99 -12.12
CA TRP A 30 -6.83 -4.99 -12.45
C TRP A 30 -6.95 -3.91 -11.38
N ILE A 31 -7.00 -4.27 -10.09
CA ILE A 31 -7.11 -3.25 -9.03
C ILE A 31 -5.85 -2.40 -8.91
N ARG A 32 -4.68 -2.96 -9.23
CA ARG A 32 -3.43 -2.18 -9.28
C ARG A 32 -3.44 -1.21 -10.45
N ALA A 33 -3.88 -1.66 -11.63
CA ALA A 33 -4.02 -0.81 -12.81
C ALA A 33 -5.04 0.31 -12.60
N ALA A 34 -6.10 0.04 -11.84
CA ALA A 34 -7.12 1.00 -11.41
C ALA A 34 -6.66 1.92 -10.25
N GLY A 35 -5.37 1.93 -9.89
CA GLY A 35 -4.86 2.77 -8.80
C GLY A 35 -5.50 2.47 -7.44
N TYR A 36 -5.89 1.22 -7.20
CA TYR A 36 -6.69 0.78 -6.04
C TYR A 36 -8.00 1.55 -5.82
N ASN A 37 -8.53 2.18 -6.87
CA ASN A 37 -9.84 2.81 -6.88
C ASN A 37 -10.86 1.85 -7.52
N LEU A 38 -11.87 1.44 -6.75
CA LEU A 38 -12.90 0.51 -7.20
C LEU A 38 -13.84 1.11 -8.24
N PHE A 39 -13.94 2.45 -8.32
CA PHE A 39 -14.73 3.15 -9.33
C PHE A 39 -14.13 3.02 -10.75
N GLU A 40 -12.82 2.81 -10.86
CA GLU A 40 -12.10 2.70 -12.14
C GLU A 40 -12.09 1.26 -12.72
N LEU A 41 -12.57 0.28 -11.94
CA LEU A 41 -12.72 -1.09 -12.43
C LEU A 41 -13.81 -1.18 -13.50
N GLN A 42 -13.50 -1.89 -14.58
CA GLN A 42 -14.47 -2.18 -15.64
C GLN A 42 -15.54 -3.17 -15.13
N SER A 43 -16.76 -3.10 -15.67
CA SER A 43 -17.87 -3.95 -15.21
C SER A 43 -17.58 -5.44 -15.38
N ASP A 44 -16.91 -5.84 -16.45
CA ASP A 44 -16.54 -7.25 -16.73
C ASP A 44 -15.40 -7.78 -15.82
N GLN A 45 -14.77 -6.90 -15.05
CA GLN A 45 -13.76 -7.21 -14.04
C GLN A 45 -14.38 -7.44 -12.65
N VAL A 46 -15.69 -7.27 -12.50
CA VAL A 46 -16.45 -7.39 -11.25
C VAL A 46 -17.45 -8.54 -11.36
N PHE A 47 -17.48 -9.41 -10.35
CA PHE A 47 -18.37 -10.57 -10.32
C PHE A 47 -19.72 -10.23 -9.68
N ILE A 48 -19.71 -9.59 -8.50
CA ILE A 48 -20.90 -9.08 -7.81
C ILE A 48 -20.65 -7.61 -7.49
N ASP A 49 -21.50 -6.73 -7.99
CA ASP A 49 -21.34 -5.29 -7.87
C ASP A 49 -22.31 -4.72 -6.84
N LEU A 50 -21.76 -4.43 -5.65
CA LEU A 50 -22.47 -3.82 -4.52
C LEU A 50 -21.95 -2.40 -4.25
N LEU A 51 -21.37 -1.74 -5.26
CA LEU A 51 -20.91 -0.36 -5.20
C LEU A 51 -22.08 0.58 -4.86
N THR A 52 -23.22 0.35 -5.52
CA THR A 52 -24.41 1.21 -5.45
C THR A 52 -25.68 0.46 -5.81
N ASP A 53 -26.79 0.83 -5.19
CA ASP A 53 -28.16 0.42 -5.55
C ASP A 53 -28.83 1.41 -6.52
N SER A 54 -28.09 2.44 -6.97
CA SER A 54 -28.61 3.54 -7.78
C SER A 54 -28.48 3.27 -9.27
N GLY A 55 -29.56 2.84 -9.90
CA GLY A 55 -29.69 2.62 -11.34
C GLY A 55 -29.29 1.21 -11.79
N THR A 56 -28.92 0.38 -10.82
CA THR A 56 -28.46 -0.99 -10.99
C THR A 56 -29.55 -2.02 -10.71
N GLY A 57 -30.75 -1.60 -10.29
CA GLY A 57 -31.88 -2.50 -10.07
C GLY A 57 -32.41 -3.11 -11.37
N ALA A 58 -32.97 -4.32 -11.26
CA ALA A 58 -33.64 -4.97 -12.38
C ALA A 58 -35.09 -4.48 -12.50
N MET A 59 -35.49 -4.01 -13.69
CA MET A 59 -36.86 -3.64 -14.02
C MET A 59 -37.77 -4.88 -14.18
N SER A 60 -39.06 -4.73 -13.91
CA SER A 60 -40.07 -5.78 -14.14
C SER A 60 -40.40 -5.92 -15.62
N ASP A 61 -41.11 -7.00 -15.99
CA ASP A 61 -41.66 -7.15 -17.33
C ASP A 61 -42.68 -6.05 -17.68
N ARG A 62 -43.39 -5.50 -16.70
CA ARG A 62 -44.31 -4.35 -16.88
C ARG A 62 -43.55 -3.05 -17.17
N GLN A 63 -42.46 -2.78 -16.45
CA GLN A 63 -41.60 -1.64 -16.75
C GLN A 63 -40.97 -1.77 -18.15
N TRP A 64 -40.53 -2.97 -18.53
CA TRP A 64 -40.05 -3.25 -19.89
C TRP A 64 -41.13 -3.07 -20.97
N ALA A 65 -42.37 -3.47 -20.70
CA ALA A 65 -43.48 -3.20 -21.62
C ALA A 65 -43.76 -1.69 -21.76
N ALA A 66 -43.69 -0.96 -20.64
CA ALA A 66 -43.85 0.49 -20.59
C ALA A 66 -42.77 1.21 -21.42
N LEU A 67 -41.54 0.68 -21.46
CA LEU A 67 -40.47 1.22 -22.30
C LEU A 67 -40.80 1.22 -23.80
N LEU A 68 -41.61 0.25 -24.27
CA LEU A 68 -41.95 0.10 -25.68
C LEU A 68 -43.06 1.05 -26.15
N VAL A 69 -43.81 1.63 -25.22
CA VAL A 69 -44.97 2.50 -25.52
C VAL A 69 -44.72 3.97 -25.14
N GLY A 70 -43.50 4.32 -24.73
CA GLY A 70 -43.12 5.67 -24.34
C GLY A 70 -43.47 6.72 -25.39
N ASP A 71 -44.19 7.75 -24.98
CA ASP A 71 -44.52 8.91 -25.81
C ASP A 71 -43.35 9.92 -25.78
N GLU A 72 -42.58 9.95 -26.86
CA GLU A 72 -41.38 10.79 -27.01
C GLU A 72 -41.68 12.23 -27.48
N THR A 73 -42.93 12.67 -27.41
CA THR A 73 -43.33 14.03 -27.77
C THR A 73 -42.61 15.07 -26.91
N TYR A 74 -41.94 16.04 -27.55
CA TYR A 74 -41.09 17.03 -26.87
C TYR A 74 -41.84 17.90 -25.86
N ALA A 75 -43.08 18.30 -26.17
CA ALA A 75 -43.93 19.10 -25.30
C ALA A 75 -45.36 18.52 -25.30
N GLY A 76 -45.85 18.15 -24.11
CA GLY A 76 -47.17 17.54 -23.96
C GLY A 76 -47.20 16.00 -24.02
N SER A 77 -46.07 15.34 -23.73
CA SER A 77 -46.00 13.87 -23.62
C SER A 77 -47.04 13.33 -22.63
N SER A 78 -47.78 12.32 -23.07
CA SER A 78 -48.69 11.52 -22.23
C SER A 78 -47.92 10.77 -21.13
N SER A 79 -46.68 10.34 -21.40
CA SER A 79 -45.78 9.71 -20.41
C SER A 79 -45.52 10.61 -19.21
N PHE A 80 -45.33 11.91 -19.44
CA PHE A 80 -45.19 12.87 -18.35
C PHE A 80 -46.49 13.03 -17.57
N SER A 81 -47.63 13.11 -18.25
CA SER A 81 -48.92 13.26 -17.58
C SER A 81 -49.21 12.08 -16.66
N LEU A 82 -48.85 10.86 -17.08
CA LEU A 82 -48.92 9.67 -16.25
C LEU A 82 -48.01 9.78 -15.01
N LEU A 83 -46.72 10.08 -15.21
CA LEU A 83 -45.76 10.21 -14.12
C LEU A 83 -46.17 11.31 -13.13
N GLU A 84 -46.56 12.49 -13.63
CA GLU A 84 -47.06 13.61 -12.83
C GLU A 84 -48.27 13.19 -12.00
N GLY A 85 -49.25 12.50 -12.60
CA GLY A 85 -50.42 12.00 -11.90
C GLY A 85 -50.06 11.05 -10.74
N LYS A 86 -49.12 10.13 -10.98
CA LYS A 86 -48.62 9.20 -9.95
C LYS A 86 -47.90 9.91 -8.81
N VAL A 87 -47.01 10.85 -9.14
CA VAL A 87 -46.28 11.64 -8.14
C VAL A 87 -47.25 12.48 -7.29
N LYS A 88 -48.24 13.12 -7.91
CA LYS A 88 -49.28 13.88 -7.20
C LYS A 88 -50.08 13.01 -6.25
N ALA A 89 -50.52 11.84 -6.70
CA ALA A 89 -51.31 10.92 -5.90
C ALA A 89 -50.51 10.37 -4.70
N LEU A 90 -49.27 9.95 -4.93
CA LEU A 90 -48.46 9.29 -3.92
C LEU A 90 -47.86 10.25 -2.88
N PHE A 91 -47.40 11.43 -3.32
CA PHE A 91 -46.66 12.35 -2.46
C PHE A 91 -47.46 13.61 -2.08
N GLY A 92 -48.53 13.94 -2.82
CA GLY A 92 -49.39 15.09 -2.51
C GLY A 92 -48.79 16.47 -2.84
N PHE A 93 -47.78 16.54 -3.71
CA PHE A 93 -47.22 17.82 -4.18
C PHE A 93 -47.96 18.34 -5.42
N PRO A 94 -48.38 19.61 -5.47
CA PRO A 94 -49.12 20.16 -6.61
C PRO A 94 -48.26 20.41 -7.86
N TYR A 95 -46.96 20.64 -7.70
CA TYR A 95 -46.04 20.98 -8.79
C TYR A 95 -44.95 19.93 -8.92
N VAL A 96 -44.74 19.43 -10.15
CA VAL A 96 -43.80 18.34 -10.45
C VAL A 96 -42.96 18.72 -11.67
N LEU A 97 -41.65 18.51 -11.54
CA LEU A 97 -40.66 18.66 -12.59
C LEU A 97 -39.86 17.36 -12.73
N PRO A 98 -39.84 16.73 -13.92
CA PRO A 98 -38.93 15.63 -14.21
C PRO A 98 -37.50 16.17 -14.35
N VAL A 99 -36.51 15.36 -13.98
CA VAL A 99 -35.08 15.63 -14.23
C VAL A 99 -34.35 14.32 -14.57
N HIS A 100 -33.16 14.37 -15.17
CA HIS A 100 -32.48 13.14 -15.60
C HIS A 100 -32.01 12.24 -14.43
N GLN A 101 -31.81 12.80 -13.23
CA GLN A 101 -31.55 12.08 -11.97
C GLN A 101 -31.59 13.00 -10.73
N GLY A 102 -31.45 12.44 -9.53
CA GLY A 102 -31.56 13.21 -8.27
C GLY A 102 -30.60 14.39 -8.13
N ARG A 103 -29.34 14.27 -8.55
CA ARG A 103 -28.39 15.40 -8.46
C ARG A 103 -28.78 16.61 -9.31
N ALA A 104 -29.55 16.39 -10.39
CA ALA A 104 -30.12 17.48 -11.16
C ALA A 104 -31.26 18.17 -10.40
N ALA A 105 -32.12 17.41 -9.71
CA ALA A 105 -33.14 17.98 -8.82
C ALA A 105 -32.50 18.80 -7.69
N GLU A 106 -31.42 18.29 -7.09
CA GLU A 106 -30.60 19.03 -6.11
C GLU A 106 -30.07 20.33 -6.73
N ASN A 107 -29.42 20.26 -7.88
CA ASN A 107 -28.86 21.44 -8.55
C ASN A 107 -29.93 22.51 -8.84
N ILE A 108 -31.07 22.10 -9.40
CA ILE A 108 -32.16 23.02 -9.75
C ILE A 108 -32.75 23.65 -8.49
N LEU A 109 -33.20 22.86 -7.52
CA LEU A 109 -33.83 23.40 -6.32
C LEU A 109 -32.86 24.27 -5.52
N PHE A 110 -31.60 23.85 -5.39
CA PHE A 110 -30.62 24.58 -4.59
C PHE A 110 -30.18 25.88 -5.26
N SER A 111 -30.27 25.99 -6.60
CA SER A 111 -30.07 27.28 -7.28
C SER A 111 -31.17 28.30 -6.98
N VAL A 112 -32.36 27.84 -6.59
CA VAL A 112 -33.48 28.70 -6.22
C VAL A 112 -33.40 29.10 -4.75
N LEU A 113 -33.00 28.19 -3.87
CA LEU A 113 -33.08 28.39 -2.42
C LEU A 113 -31.79 28.85 -1.75
N ILE A 114 -30.62 28.44 -2.26
CA ILE A 114 -29.35 28.64 -1.56
C ILE A 114 -28.60 29.85 -2.13
N ASN A 115 -28.27 30.77 -1.23
CA ASN A 115 -27.36 31.88 -1.48
C ASN A 115 -26.00 31.66 -0.80
N ARG A 116 -24.99 32.40 -1.27
CA ARG A 116 -23.65 32.43 -0.68
C ARG A 116 -23.72 32.75 0.82
N GLY A 117 -23.02 31.96 1.63
CA GLY A 117 -22.94 32.14 3.09
C GLY A 117 -24.08 31.49 3.88
N ASN A 118 -25.10 30.93 3.22
CA ASN A 118 -26.17 30.22 3.91
C ASN A 118 -25.67 28.98 4.67
N VAL A 119 -26.45 28.58 5.68
CA VAL A 119 -26.23 27.34 6.43
C VAL A 119 -27.42 26.41 6.21
N VAL A 120 -27.15 25.18 5.79
CA VAL A 120 -28.17 24.17 5.49
C VAL A 120 -28.03 23.00 6.47
N PRO A 121 -28.89 22.91 7.50
CA PRO A 121 -28.90 21.79 8.41
C PRO A 121 -29.69 20.58 7.85
N GLY A 122 -29.33 19.37 8.29
CA GLY A 122 -30.05 18.15 7.97
C GLY A 122 -29.69 17.00 8.89
N ASN A 123 -30.34 15.83 8.78
CA ASN A 123 -29.96 14.65 9.58
C ASN A 123 -28.53 14.19 9.24
N SER A 124 -28.23 13.95 7.97
CA SER A 124 -26.86 13.83 7.45
C SER A 124 -26.89 13.92 5.93
N HIS A 125 -26.21 14.93 5.37
CA HIS A 125 -26.23 15.20 3.94
C HIS A 125 -25.50 14.10 3.15
N PHE A 126 -26.14 13.63 2.07
CA PHE A 126 -25.48 12.77 1.10
C PHE A 126 -24.40 13.54 0.32
N ASP A 127 -23.47 12.82 -0.31
CA ASP A 127 -22.23 13.40 -0.86
C ASP A 127 -22.52 14.43 -1.95
N THR A 128 -23.44 14.12 -2.87
CA THR A 128 -23.85 15.08 -3.92
C THR A 128 -24.63 16.24 -3.36
N THR A 129 -25.49 16.01 -2.36
CA THR A 129 -26.26 17.05 -1.68
C THR A 129 -25.32 18.07 -1.03
N ARG A 130 -24.37 17.58 -0.22
CA ARG A 130 -23.32 18.40 0.42
C ARG A 130 -22.49 19.13 -0.64
N ALA A 131 -22.06 18.43 -1.70
CA ALA A 131 -21.29 19.05 -2.76
C ALA A 131 -22.04 20.18 -3.47
N HIS A 132 -23.36 20.05 -3.71
CA HIS A 132 -24.17 21.11 -4.33
C HIS A 132 -24.41 22.31 -3.40
N ILE A 133 -24.48 22.09 -2.09
CA ILE A 133 -24.53 23.16 -1.07
C ILE A 133 -23.19 23.90 -1.03
N GLU A 134 -22.09 23.17 -0.84
CA GLU A 134 -20.73 23.74 -0.73
C GLU A 134 -20.25 24.38 -2.04
N TYR A 135 -20.68 23.87 -3.21
CA TYR A 135 -20.42 24.49 -4.51
C TYR A 135 -20.95 25.94 -4.57
N ARG A 136 -22.09 26.20 -3.92
CA ARG A 136 -22.73 27.52 -3.82
C ARG A 136 -22.15 28.38 -2.71
N GLN A 137 -21.03 27.97 -2.10
CA GLN A 137 -20.38 28.67 -0.99
C GLN A 137 -21.31 28.80 0.23
N ALA A 138 -22.16 27.80 0.43
CA ALA A 138 -22.96 27.60 1.65
C ALA A 138 -22.38 26.45 2.47
N THR A 139 -22.78 26.36 3.74
CA THR A 139 -22.26 25.37 4.70
C THR A 139 -23.31 24.31 5.00
N ALA A 140 -22.99 23.04 4.76
CA ALA A 140 -23.86 21.92 5.15
C ALA A 140 -23.53 21.43 6.57
N VAL A 141 -24.52 21.46 7.46
CA VAL A 141 -24.38 21.09 8.89
C VAL A 141 -25.20 19.84 9.19
N ASP A 142 -24.54 18.78 9.67
CA ASP A 142 -25.21 17.53 9.99
C ASP A 142 -25.66 17.52 11.47
N CYS A 143 -26.93 17.22 11.69
CA CYS A 143 -27.62 17.11 12.98
C CYS A 143 -28.13 15.67 13.23
N PRO A 144 -27.28 14.63 13.16
CA PRO A 144 -27.69 13.25 13.44
C PRO A 144 -27.83 13.01 14.94
N LEU A 145 -28.54 11.96 15.32
CA LEU A 145 -28.47 11.42 16.68
C LEU A 145 -27.02 11.10 17.07
N ASP A 146 -26.66 11.26 18.35
CA ASP A 146 -25.30 10.95 18.83
C ASP A 146 -24.86 9.52 18.54
N ASN A 147 -25.79 8.57 18.62
CA ASN A 147 -25.53 7.16 18.38
C ASN A 147 -25.78 6.69 16.95
N ALA A 148 -26.02 7.59 16.00
CA ALA A 148 -26.32 7.24 14.61
C ALA A 148 -25.20 6.40 13.96
N PHE A 149 -23.94 6.69 14.31
CA PHE A 149 -22.74 5.99 13.81
C PHE A 149 -22.23 4.88 14.74
N CYS A 150 -22.90 4.66 15.89
CA CYS A 150 -22.48 3.66 16.87
C CYS A 150 -23.07 2.28 16.52
N ILE A 151 -22.28 1.42 15.87
CA ILE A 151 -22.77 0.15 15.29
C ILE A 151 -23.41 -0.83 16.29
N GLY A 152 -22.97 -0.80 17.55
CA GLY A 152 -23.43 -1.74 18.59
C GLY A 152 -24.69 -1.30 19.32
N GLU A 153 -25.04 -0.01 19.24
CA GLU A 153 -26.22 0.53 19.91
C GLU A 153 -27.47 0.28 19.08
N HIS A 154 -28.57 -0.13 19.72
CA HIS A 154 -29.82 -0.36 19.02
C HIS A 154 -30.74 0.87 19.14
N HIS A 155 -31.19 1.40 18.01
CA HIS A 155 -32.23 2.42 17.95
C HIS A 155 -33.08 2.20 16.69
N PRO A 156 -34.43 2.20 16.76
CA PRO A 156 -35.30 1.79 15.65
C PRO A 156 -35.24 2.73 14.44
N PHE A 157 -34.88 4.00 14.67
CA PHE A 157 -34.85 5.09 13.69
C PHE A 157 -33.58 5.94 13.79
N LYS A 158 -32.39 5.34 13.59
CA LYS A 158 -31.10 6.06 13.68
C LYS A 158 -30.91 7.17 12.63
N GLY A 159 -31.79 7.26 11.64
CA GLY A 159 -31.79 8.35 10.66
C GLY A 159 -32.45 9.63 11.15
N ASN A 160 -33.08 9.61 12.33
CA ASN A 160 -33.76 10.77 12.90
C ASN A 160 -32.83 11.99 13.01
N VAL A 161 -33.40 13.18 12.78
CA VAL A 161 -32.76 14.45 13.09
C VAL A 161 -32.76 14.65 14.61
N ASP A 162 -31.61 15.01 15.15
CA ASP A 162 -31.51 15.49 16.52
C ASP A 162 -32.07 16.91 16.61
N LEU A 163 -33.23 17.05 17.25
CA LEU A 163 -33.93 18.32 17.35
C LEU A 163 -33.18 19.35 18.21
N GLN A 164 -32.37 18.92 19.18
CA GLN A 164 -31.58 19.85 19.99
C GLN A 164 -30.45 20.44 19.16
N LYS A 165 -29.75 19.61 18.39
CA LYS A 165 -28.70 20.08 17.46
C LYS A 165 -29.29 20.96 16.36
N LEU A 166 -30.41 20.54 15.77
CA LEU A 166 -31.10 21.34 14.77
C LEU A 166 -31.48 22.71 15.36
N LYS A 167 -32.13 22.73 16.53
CA LYS A 167 -32.52 24.00 17.18
C LYS A 167 -31.30 24.87 17.48
N ALA A 168 -30.19 24.31 17.95
CA ALA A 168 -28.97 25.06 18.22
C ALA A 168 -28.43 25.76 16.96
N VAL A 169 -28.47 25.09 15.81
CA VAL A 169 -28.11 25.70 14.51
C VAL A 169 -29.10 26.80 14.13
N LEU A 170 -30.41 26.56 14.27
CA LEU A 170 -31.42 27.57 13.94
C LEU A 170 -31.32 28.82 14.83
N ASP A 171 -30.99 28.65 16.12
CA ASP A 171 -30.78 29.74 17.07
C ASP A 171 -29.52 30.57 16.76
N SER A 172 -28.45 29.93 16.26
CA SER A 172 -27.18 30.62 15.98
C SER A 172 -27.17 31.40 14.67
N GLU A 173 -28.00 31.01 13.69
CA GLU A 173 -27.86 31.45 12.30
C GLU A 173 -28.73 32.67 11.90
N ASN A 174 -29.40 33.40 12.81
CA ASN A 174 -30.06 34.70 12.52
C ASN A 174 -30.84 34.79 11.17
N ASN A 175 -31.69 33.80 10.84
CA ASN A 175 -32.42 33.69 9.56
C ASN A 175 -31.56 33.43 8.29
N ASN A 176 -30.33 32.93 8.44
CA ASN A 176 -29.42 32.54 7.36
C ASN A 176 -29.63 31.09 6.87
N VAL A 177 -30.67 30.41 7.35
CA VAL A 177 -31.00 29.03 6.98
C VAL A 177 -32.12 29.01 5.93
N PRO A 178 -31.82 28.68 4.66
CA PRO A 178 -32.81 28.74 3.58
C PRO A 178 -33.75 27.53 3.55
N MET A 179 -33.31 26.39 4.10
CA MET A 179 -34.06 25.14 4.15
C MET A 179 -33.44 24.16 5.15
N ILE A 180 -34.23 23.19 5.59
CA ILE A 180 -33.76 22.01 6.34
C ILE A 180 -33.89 20.79 5.43
N VAL A 181 -32.83 19.98 5.30
CA VAL A 181 -32.83 18.76 4.47
C VAL A 181 -33.01 17.52 5.34
N VAL A 182 -34.03 16.72 5.04
CA VAL A 182 -34.25 15.43 5.72
C VAL A 182 -34.15 14.30 4.70
N THR A 183 -33.13 13.46 4.83
CA THR A 183 -32.93 12.33 3.92
C THR A 183 -33.62 11.08 4.44
N VAL A 184 -34.47 10.45 3.61
CA VAL A 184 -35.26 9.26 3.96
C VAL A 184 -35.02 8.12 2.96
N THR A 185 -34.45 6.98 3.37
CA THR A 185 -33.64 6.69 4.57
C THR A 185 -32.30 7.42 4.59
N CYS A 186 -31.71 7.63 5.76
CA CYS A 186 -30.46 8.37 5.91
C CYS A 186 -29.24 7.53 5.46
N ASN A 187 -28.73 7.80 4.25
CA ASN A 187 -27.68 6.99 3.62
C ASN A 187 -26.37 6.92 4.44
N LYS A 188 -25.86 8.06 4.92
CA LYS A 188 -24.56 8.14 5.62
C LYS A 188 -24.53 7.44 6.98
N THR A 189 -25.67 7.32 7.66
CA THR A 189 -25.76 6.67 8.98
C THR A 189 -25.88 5.14 8.89
N GLY A 190 -25.56 4.57 7.73
CA GLY A 190 -25.76 3.16 7.44
C GLY A 190 -27.22 2.85 7.09
N ASP A 191 -27.81 3.73 6.29
CA ASP A 191 -29.14 3.57 5.72
C ASP A 191 -30.27 3.42 6.74
N GLN A 192 -30.29 4.32 7.71
CA GLN A 192 -31.18 4.20 8.84
C GLN A 192 -32.48 4.97 8.59
N PRO A 193 -33.64 4.43 9.00
CA PRO A 193 -34.92 5.09 8.78
C PRO A 193 -35.12 6.29 9.71
N VAL A 194 -35.97 7.19 9.26
CA VAL A 194 -36.51 8.33 10.00
C VAL A 194 -37.96 8.01 10.37
N SER A 195 -38.31 8.16 11.64
CA SER A 195 -39.69 8.00 12.11
C SER A 195 -40.58 9.15 11.64
N LEU A 196 -41.86 8.88 11.45
CA LEU A 196 -42.84 9.90 11.09
C LEU A 196 -43.06 10.91 12.23
N ASP A 197 -42.99 10.49 13.49
CA ASP A 197 -42.93 11.41 14.64
C ASP A 197 -41.80 12.43 14.50
N ASN A 198 -40.58 11.98 14.19
CA ASN A 198 -39.44 12.88 14.01
C ASN A 198 -39.66 13.85 12.84
N MET A 199 -40.20 13.39 11.71
CA MET A 199 -40.54 14.28 10.59
C MET A 199 -41.56 15.35 10.99
N ARG A 200 -42.61 14.98 11.74
CA ARG A 200 -43.62 15.93 12.26
C ARG A 200 -43.00 16.96 13.19
N ARG A 201 -42.08 16.53 14.07
CA ARG A 201 -41.40 17.42 15.03
C ARG A 201 -40.41 18.35 14.34
N VAL A 202 -39.66 17.86 13.35
CA VAL A 202 -38.81 18.72 12.50
C VAL A 202 -39.68 19.74 11.78
N ARG A 203 -40.82 19.33 11.22
CA ARG A 203 -41.74 20.26 10.55
C ARG A 203 -42.34 21.30 11.50
N ALA A 204 -42.71 20.89 12.72
CA ALA A 204 -43.21 21.80 13.74
C ALA A 204 -42.16 22.85 14.10
N LEU A 205 -40.93 22.42 14.40
CA LEU A 205 -39.82 23.33 14.68
C LEU A 205 -39.53 24.25 13.49
N ALA A 206 -39.46 23.73 12.27
CA ALA A 206 -39.22 24.51 11.07
C ALA A 206 -40.27 25.62 10.85
N ARG A 207 -41.54 25.36 11.21
CA ARG A 207 -42.62 26.37 11.16
C ARG A 207 -42.41 27.51 12.14
N GLU A 208 -41.87 27.26 13.34
CA GLU A 208 -41.55 28.31 14.32
C GLU A 208 -40.55 29.32 13.75
N TYR A 209 -39.58 28.85 12.96
CA TYR A 209 -38.56 29.68 12.31
C TYR A 209 -38.93 30.10 10.88
N ARG A 210 -40.08 29.67 10.36
CA ARG A 210 -40.53 29.91 8.97
C ARG A 210 -39.54 29.43 7.90
N ILE A 211 -38.89 28.29 8.17
CA ILE A 211 -37.92 27.67 7.26
C ILE A 211 -38.60 26.48 6.58
N PRO A 212 -38.43 26.30 5.27
CA PRO A 212 -39.00 25.15 4.58
C PRO A 212 -38.23 23.86 4.84
N VAL A 213 -38.94 22.74 4.79
CA VAL A 213 -38.37 21.39 4.91
C VAL A 213 -38.32 20.73 3.54
N VAL A 214 -37.15 20.29 3.11
CA VAL A 214 -36.93 19.56 1.86
C VAL A 214 -36.58 18.12 2.17
N PHE A 215 -37.28 17.17 1.54
CA PHE A 215 -36.94 15.76 1.65
C PHE A 215 -36.02 15.32 0.52
N ASP A 216 -34.97 14.57 0.84
CA ASP A 216 -34.35 13.66 -0.14
C ASP A 216 -35.09 12.33 -0.04
N SER A 217 -35.90 12.06 -1.06
CA SER A 217 -36.86 10.95 -1.12
C SER A 217 -36.34 9.79 -1.97
N ALA A 218 -35.03 9.64 -2.16
CA ALA A 218 -34.48 8.54 -2.96
C ALA A 218 -34.91 7.14 -2.46
N ARG A 219 -35.05 6.94 -1.15
CA ARG A 219 -35.43 5.65 -0.54
C ARG A 219 -36.67 5.75 0.35
N PHE A 220 -37.67 6.48 -0.15
CA PHE A 220 -38.89 6.80 0.58
C PHE A 220 -39.73 5.58 0.97
N ALA A 221 -39.82 4.56 0.10
CA ALA A 221 -40.65 3.38 0.30
C ALA A 221 -40.01 2.41 1.31
N GLU A 222 -38.68 2.29 1.29
CA GLU A 222 -37.94 1.58 2.34
C GLU A 222 -38.14 2.23 3.71
N ASN A 223 -38.11 3.56 3.77
CA ASN A 223 -38.38 4.29 5.02
C ASN A 223 -39.81 4.04 5.51
N ALA A 224 -40.80 4.11 4.60
CA ALA A 224 -42.20 3.82 4.91
C ALA A 224 -42.42 2.39 5.42
N TRP A 225 -41.71 1.41 4.88
CA TRP A 225 -41.72 0.04 5.39
C TRP A 225 -41.23 -0.02 6.84
N PHE A 226 -40.13 0.67 7.17
CA PHE A 226 -39.65 0.70 8.55
C PHE A 226 -40.63 1.38 9.50
N ILE A 227 -41.31 2.45 9.07
CA ILE A 227 -42.40 3.06 9.83
C ILE A 227 -43.51 2.04 10.06
N GLN A 228 -43.96 1.34 9.01
CA GLN A 228 -45.01 0.32 9.11
C GLN A 228 -44.67 -0.79 10.10
N LYS A 229 -43.41 -1.26 10.12
CA LYS A 229 -42.97 -2.39 10.97
C LYS A 229 -42.55 -1.97 12.37
N ARG A 230 -42.06 -0.74 12.58
CA ARG A 230 -41.40 -0.33 13.83
C ARG A 230 -42.11 0.80 14.56
N GLU A 231 -42.92 1.62 13.89
CA GLU A 231 -43.60 2.77 14.51
C GLU A 231 -45.00 2.37 15.03
N PRO A 232 -45.29 2.52 16.33
CA PRO A 232 -46.62 2.22 16.87
C PRO A 232 -47.73 2.98 16.16
N GLY A 233 -48.82 2.28 15.81
CA GLY A 233 -49.98 2.85 15.13
C GLY A 233 -49.96 2.77 13.60
N TYR A 234 -48.87 2.30 12.99
CA TYR A 234 -48.71 2.23 11.53
C TYR A 234 -48.81 0.83 10.93
N SER A 235 -48.89 -0.23 11.75
CA SER A 235 -48.88 -1.62 11.28
C SER A 235 -50.06 -2.01 10.38
N GLN A 236 -51.17 -1.26 10.41
CA GLN A 236 -52.37 -1.50 9.59
C GLN A 236 -52.48 -0.56 8.40
N LYS A 237 -51.58 0.43 8.25
CA LYS A 237 -51.58 1.35 7.12
C LYS A 237 -50.87 0.75 5.92
N THR A 238 -51.32 1.10 4.73
CA THR A 238 -50.58 0.75 3.51
C THR A 238 -49.31 1.58 3.41
N ILE A 239 -48.36 1.13 2.58
CA ILE A 239 -47.12 1.87 2.36
C ILE A 239 -47.42 3.22 1.70
N GLU A 240 -48.35 3.27 0.76
CA GLU A 240 -48.80 4.49 0.09
C GLU A 240 -49.37 5.52 1.06
N GLU A 241 -50.20 5.09 2.03
CA GLU A 241 -50.74 5.97 3.08
C GLU A 241 -49.61 6.57 3.94
N ILE A 242 -48.62 5.75 4.31
CA ILE A 242 -47.47 6.19 5.09
C ILE A 242 -46.62 7.18 4.29
N VAL A 243 -46.33 6.86 3.02
CA VAL A 243 -45.59 7.72 2.11
C VAL A 243 -46.28 9.06 1.94
N TRP A 244 -47.60 9.07 1.75
CA TRP A 244 -48.37 10.31 1.66
C TRP A 244 -48.24 11.15 2.94
N GLU A 245 -48.36 10.53 4.12
CA GLU A 245 -48.20 11.21 5.41
C GLU A 245 -46.80 11.77 5.64
N MET A 246 -45.75 11.02 5.26
CA MET A 246 -44.37 11.48 5.32
C MET A 246 -44.22 12.81 4.57
N HIS A 247 -44.72 12.87 3.33
CA HIS A 247 -44.53 14.03 2.46
C HIS A 247 -45.46 15.21 2.80
N GLN A 248 -46.44 15.05 3.70
CA GLN A 248 -47.13 16.19 4.33
C GLN A 248 -46.23 16.97 5.30
N CYS A 249 -45.10 16.39 5.71
CA CYS A 249 -44.11 17.07 6.54
C CYS A 249 -43.10 17.90 5.71
N ALA A 250 -43.14 17.84 4.38
CA ALA A 250 -42.19 18.50 3.49
C ALA A 250 -42.85 19.58 2.61
N ASP A 251 -42.07 20.61 2.28
CA ASP A 251 -42.43 21.70 1.35
C ASP A 251 -41.95 21.42 -0.08
N ALA A 252 -40.86 20.65 -0.22
CA ALA A 252 -40.39 20.12 -1.49
C ALA A 252 -39.72 18.76 -1.29
N MET A 253 -39.55 18.02 -2.38
CA MET A 253 -38.70 16.84 -2.43
C MET A 253 -37.77 16.86 -3.64
N VAL A 254 -36.55 16.38 -3.41
CA VAL A 254 -35.65 15.93 -4.46
C VAL A 254 -35.60 14.41 -4.41
N MET A 255 -35.70 13.77 -5.57
CA MET A 255 -35.77 12.32 -5.63
C MET A 255 -34.94 11.80 -6.79
N SER A 256 -34.08 10.84 -6.49
CA SER A 256 -33.51 10.00 -7.54
C SER A 256 -34.36 8.75 -7.71
N ALA A 257 -35.06 8.66 -8.83
CA ALA A 257 -35.89 7.50 -9.17
C ALA A 257 -35.07 6.25 -9.54
N LYS A 258 -33.74 6.40 -9.58
CA LYS A 258 -32.76 5.32 -9.73
C LYS A 258 -32.71 4.33 -8.56
N LYS A 259 -33.42 4.59 -7.47
CA LYS A 259 -33.38 3.81 -6.22
C LYS A 259 -34.68 3.03 -6.06
N ASP A 260 -35.61 3.47 -5.24
CA ASP A 260 -36.82 2.70 -4.90
C ASP A 260 -37.68 2.35 -6.11
N CYS A 261 -37.78 3.23 -7.11
CA CYS A 261 -38.59 2.98 -8.32
C CYS A 261 -37.99 1.93 -9.27
N ASN A 262 -36.81 1.36 -8.98
CA ASN A 262 -36.09 0.46 -9.89
C ASN A 262 -35.82 1.05 -11.28
N GLY A 263 -35.79 2.38 -11.43
CA GLY A 263 -35.39 3.01 -12.68
C GLY A 263 -33.89 2.89 -12.89
N ASN A 264 -33.44 2.70 -14.14
CA ASN A 264 -32.00 2.77 -14.44
C ASN A 264 -31.51 4.22 -14.57
N VAL A 265 -32.41 5.14 -14.93
CA VAL A 265 -32.22 6.59 -15.01
C VAL A 265 -33.44 7.31 -14.41
N GLY A 266 -33.31 8.62 -14.18
CA GLY A 266 -34.42 9.50 -13.87
C GLY A 266 -34.47 10.02 -12.44
N GLY A 267 -35.14 11.16 -12.30
CA GLY A 267 -35.33 11.88 -11.06
C GLY A 267 -36.56 12.78 -11.11
N ILE A 268 -37.00 13.17 -9.92
CA ILE A 268 -38.22 13.94 -9.71
C ILE A 268 -37.90 15.07 -8.74
N LEU A 269 -38.30 16.28 -9.11
CA LEU A 269 -38.37 17.44 -8.24
C LEU A 269 -39.86 17.78 -8.06
N ALA A 270 -40.34 17.84 -6.83
CA ALA A 270 -41.71 18.23 -6.56
C ALA A 270 -41.78 19.22 -5.40
N MET A 271 -42.75 20.13 -5.43
CA MET A 271 -42.84 21.21 -4.45
C MET A 271 -44.26 21.74 -4.28
N ARG A 272 -44.48 22.45 -3.17
CA ARG A 272 -45.75 23.11 -2.84
C ARG A 272 -45.79 24.58 -3.27
N ASP A 273 -44.64 25.24 -3.31
CA ASP A 273 -44.54 26.66 -3.65
C ASP A 273 -44.54 26.89 -5.16
N GLU A 274 -45.48 27.70 -5.66
CA GLU A 274 -45.58 28.02 -7.09
C GLU A 274 -44.43 28.92 -7.56
N GLY A 275 -43.94 29.81 -6.71
CA GLY A 275 -42.83 30.71 -7.02
C GLY A 275 -41.53 29.95 -7.26
N TRP A 276 -41.26 28.94 -6.43
CA TRP A 276 -40.15 28.02 -6.65
C TRP A 276 -40.35 27.19 -7.91
N PHE A 277 -41.57 26.73 -8.20
CA PHE A 277 -41.85 25.96 -9.40
C PHE A 277 -41.54 26.77 -10.68
N ARG A 278 -41.92 28.05 -10.72
CA ARG A 278 -41.62 28.93 -11.86
C ARG A 278 -40.11 29.11 -12.04
N GLN A 279 -39.37 29.44 -10.98
CA GLN A 279 -37.91 29.60 -11.04
C GLN A 279 -37.18 28.29 -11.37
N ALA A 280 -37.59 27.18 -10.75
CA ALA A 280 -37.04 25.86 -11.03
C ALA A 280 -37.30 25.43 -12.48
N SER A 281 -38.46 25.77 -13.04
CA SER A 281 -38.80 25.49 -14.44
C SER A 281 -37.86 26.17 -15.43
N GLU A 282 -37.48 27.43 -15.17
CA GLU A 282 -36.49 28.15 -15.98
C GLU A 282 -35.13 27.42 -16.00
N ASN A 283 -34.70 26.94 -14.84
CA ASN A 283 -33.45 26.17 -14.71
C ASN A 283 -33.54 24.78 -15.33
N VAL A 284 -34.69 24.10 -15.25
CA VAL A 284 -34.92 22.82 -15.94
C VAL A 284 -34.74 23.01 -17.46
N ILE A 285 -35.35 24.04 -18.03
CA ILE A 285 -35.22 24.36 -19.47
C ILE A 285 -33.77 24.55 -19.87
N LEU A 286 -32.97 25.23 -19.04
CA LEU A 286 -31.59 25.56 -19.35
C LEU A 286 -30.63 24.36 -19.23
N PHE A 287 -30.78 23.53 -18.20
CA PHE A 287 -29.79 22.51 -17.84
C PHE A 287 -30.19 21.07 -18.17
N GLU A 288 -31.48 20.79 -18.28
CA GLU A 288 -32.00 19.42 -18.37
C GLU A 288 -32.77 19.18 -19.68
N GLY A 289 -33.72 20.07 -19.98
CA GLY A 289 -34.66 19.94 -21.10
C GLY A 289 -35.98 20.63 -20.81
N PHE A 290 -36.99 20.47 -21.68
CA PHE A 290 -38.30 21.07 -21.43
C PHE A 290 -38.95 20.53 -20.14
N THR A 291 -39.79 21.35 -19.48
CA THR A 291 -40.39 21.07 -18.16
C THR A 291 -41.26 19.81 -18.08
N LYS A 292 -41.60 19.22 -19.23
CA LYS A 292 -42.42 18.02 -19.36
C LYS A 292 -41.61 16.76 -19.71
N TYR A 293 -40.28 16.83 -19.75
CA TYR A 293 -39.44 15.62 -19.86
C TYR A 293 -38.12 15.74 -19.08
N GLY A 294 -37.58 16.95 -18.93
CA GLY A 294 -36.47 17.22 -18.02
C GLY A 294 -35.25 16.33 -18.24
N GLY A 295 -34.86 16.12 -19.50
CA GLY A 295 -33.73 15.26 -19.85
C GLY A 295 -34.00 13.75 -19.81
N MET A 296 -35.23 13.31 -19.51
CA MET A 296 -35.64 11.90 -19.62
C MET A 296 -36.35 11.63 -20.94
N ALA A 297 -36.19 10.42 -21.48
CA ALA A 297 -37.03 9.97 -22.57
C ALA A 297 -38.46 9.69 -22.07
N GLY A 298 -39.45 9.75 -22.97
CA GLY A 298 -40.85 9.42 -22.67
C GLY A 298 -40.98 8.03 -22.05
N ARG A 299 -40.30 7.04 -22.66
CA ARG A 299 -40.23 5.67 -22.15
C ARG A 299 -39.70 5.54 -20.72
N ASP A 300 -38.73 6.38 -20.33
CA ASP A 300 -38.18 6.34 -18.96
C ASP A 300 -39.24 6.84 -17.97
N MET A 301 -40.00 7.88 -18.31
CA MET A 301 -41.10 8.38 -17.47
C MET A 301 -42.22 7.34 -17.29
N GLU A 302 -42.58 6.62 -18.35
CA GLU A 302 -43.51 5.48 -18.29
C GLU A 302 -43.01 4.37 -17.35
N ALA A 303 -41.76 3.94 -17.53
CA ALA A 303 -41.15 2.91 -16.69
C ALA A 303 -41.04 3.32 -15.22
N LEU A 304 -40.81 4.61 -14.94
CA LEU A 304 -40.80 5.16 -13.59
C LEU A 304 -42.20 5.23 -12.97
N ALA A 305 -43.23 5.56 -13.74
CA ALA A 305 -44.61 5.57 -13.25
C ALA A 305 -45.03 4.18 -12.77
N ILE A 306 -44.70 3.13 -13.53
CA ILE A 306 -44.89 1.73 -13.10
C ILE A 306 -43.98 1.39 -11.90
N GLY A 307 -42.73 1.86 -11.91
CA GLY A 307 -41.78 1.65 -10.83
C GLY A 307 -42.23 2.21 -9.49
N LEU A 308 -42.92 3.35 -9.46
CA LEU A 308 -43.50 3.94 -8.24
C LEU A 308 -44.59 3.06 -7.62
N ASP A 309 -45.46 2.47 -8.46
CA ASP A 309 -46.47 1.51 -7.99
C ASP A 309 -45.80 0.24 -7.43
N GLU A 310 -44.80 -0.29 -8.12
CA GLU A 310 -44.10 -1.50 -7.67
C GLU A 310 -43.30 -1.27 -6.38
N ALA A 311 -42.67 -0.09 -6.24
CA ALA A 311 -41.86 0.27 -5.08
C ALA A 311 -42.65 0.30 -3.78
N THR A 312 -43.96 0.58 -3.85
CA THR A 312 -44.85 0.70 -2.68
C THR A 312 -45.57 -0.61 -2.34
N CYS A 313 -45.36 -1.68 -3.12
CA CYS A 313 -45.92 -2.99 -2.82
C CYS A 313 -45.28 -3.61 -1.56
N SER A 314 -46.10 -3.93 -0.55
CA SER A 314 -45.64 -4.48 0.73
C SER A 314 -44.85 -5.79 0.58
N ASP A 315 -45.35 -6.74 -0.23
CA ASP A 315 -44.68 -8.04 -0.44
C ASP A 315 -43.34 -7.92 -1.17
N TYR A 316 -43.19 -6.87 -2.00
CA TYR A 316 -41.90 -6.53 -2.61
C TYR A 316 -40.92 -6.01 -1.56
N LEU A 317 -41.35 -5.05 -0.73
CA LEU A 317 -40.51 -4.45 0.32
C LEU A 317 -40.12 -5.47 1.40
N ASP A 318 -41.03 -6.35 1.79
CA ASP A 318 -40.76 -7.46 2.72
C ASP A 318 -39.64 -8.37 2.19
N SER A 319 -39.69 -8.76 0.91
CA SER A 319 -38.62 -9.55 0.28
C SER A 319 -37.31 -8.76 0.15
N ARG A 320 -37.39 -7.51 -0.30
CA ARG A 320 -36.24 -6.63 -0.53
C ARG A 320 -35.45 -6.37 0.76
N ILE A 321 -36.14 -5.99 1.82
CA ILE A 321 -35.51 -5.63 3.10
C ILE A 321 -35.12 -6.91 3.85
N GLY A 322 -35.94 -7.96 3.77
CA GLY A 322 -35.62 -9.28 4.32
C GLY A 322 -34.33 -9.88 3.74
N GLN A 323 -34.06 -9.67 2.44
CA GLN A 323 -32.80 -10.09 1.82
C GLN A 323 -31.58 -9.38 2.43
N VAL A 324 -31.69 -8.05 2.65
CA VAL A 324 -30.61 -7.28 3.28
C VAL A 324 -30.40 -7.72 4.72
N GLN A 325 -31.49 -7.87 5.48
CA GLN A 325 -31.45 -8.37 6.87
C GLN A 325 -30.81 -9.74 6.97
N ARG A 326 -31.16 -10.70 6.09
CA ARG A 326 -30.55 -12.03 6.04
C ARG A 326 -29.03 -11.97 5.90
N LEU A 327 -28.53 -11.14 4.98
CA LEU A 327 -27.08 -10.96 4.81
C LEU A 327 -26.45 -10.36 6.07
N GLY A 328 -27.08 -9.33 6.64
CA GLY A 328 -26.62 -8.69 7.86
C GLY A 328 -26.56 -9.63 9.05
N ASP A 329 -27.63 -10.40 9.30
CA ASP A 329 -27.72 -11.38 10.38
C ASP A 329 -26.64 -12.44 10.27
N ARG A 330 -26.36 -12.92 9.04
CA ARG A 330 -25.30 -13.89 8.79
C ARG A 330 -23.91 -13.34 9.12
N LEU A 331 -23.63 -12.09 8.77
CA LEU A 331 -22.37 -11.42 9.09
C LEU A 331 -22.25 -11.16 10.60
N ILE A 332 -23.33 -10.70 11.23
CA ILE A 332 -23.44 -10.47 12.67
C ILE A 332 -23.17 -11.76 13.45
N ALA A 333 -23.78 -12.88 13.03
CA ALA A 333 -23.57 -14.19 13.65
C ALA A 333 -22.12 -14.67 13.53
N ALA A 334 -21.39 -14.24 12.50
CA ALA A 334 -19.96 -14.51 12.33
C ALA A 334 -19.04 -13.55 13.12
N GLY A 335 -19.60 -12.62 13.90
CA GLY A 335 -18.85 -11.64 14.70
C GLY A 335 -18.36 -10.42 13.91
N ILE A 336 -18.83 -10.21 12.67
CA ILE A 336 -18.43 -9.06 11.86
C ILE A 336 -19.11 -7.78 12.38
N PRO A 337 -18.37 -6.66 12.52
CA PRO A 337 -18.89 -5.41 13.07
C PRO A 337 -19.78 -4.67 12.06
N VAL A 338 -21.05 -5.07 11.98
CA VAL A 338 -22.08 -4.46 11.12
C VAL A 338 -22.91 -3.44 11.91
N GLN A 339 -23.31 -2.32 11.27
CA GLN A 339 -24.27 -1.36 11.81
C GLN A 339 -25.59 -2.05 12.18
N ARG A 340 -26.05 -1.85 13.42
CA ARG A 340 -27.33 -2.40 13.91
C ARG A 340 -28.31 -1.28 14.28
N PRO A 341 -29.62 -1.44 14.02
CA PRO A 341 -30.21 -2.47 13.16
C PRO A 341 -29.76 -2.34 11.69
N VAL A 342 -29.88 -3.41 10.91
CA VAL A 342 -29.59 -3.38 9.47
C VAL A 342 -30.57 -2.43 8.76
N GLY A 343 -30.03 -1.64 7.82
CA GLY A 343 -30.79 -0.70 6.99
C GLY A 343 -31.65 -1.37 5.92
N GLY A 344 -32.21 -0.56 5.03
CA GLY A 344 -33.08 -1.00 3.92
C GLY A 344 -32.32 -1.51 2.70
N HIS A 345 -31.28 -0.80 2.24
CA HIS A 345 -30.56 -1.04 0.99
C HIS A 345 -29.16 -1.61 1.11
N ALA A 346 -28.52 -1.49 2.26
CA ALA A 346 -27.11 -1.83 2.37
C ALA A 346 -26.73 -2.50 3.70
N ILE A 347 -25.66 -3.29 3.62
CA ILE A 347 -24.87 -3.65 4.78
C ILE A 347 -23.76 -2.63 4.95
N VAL A 348 -23.60 -2.13 6.17
CA VAL A 348 -22.52 -1.23 6.54
C VAL A 348 -21.64 -1.90 7.58
N VAL A 349 -20.36 -2.09 7.23
CA VAL A 349 -19.34 -2.71 8.07
C VAL A 349 -18.40 -1.64 8.59
N ASP A 350 -18.18 -1.58 9.91
CA ASP A 350 -17.12 -0.76 10.50
C ASP A 350 -15.76 -1.37 10.21
N ALA A 351 -15.06 -0.77 9.24
CA ALA A 351 -13.77 -1.22 8.78
C ALA A 351 -12.66 -0.96 9.81
N SER A 352 -12.80 0.05 10.68
CA SER A 352 -11.83 0.26 11.76
C SER A 352 -11.92 -0.85 12.81
N ALA A 353 -13.14 -1.27 13.16
CA ALA A 353 -13.36 -2.42 14.02
C ALA A 353 -12.99 -3.75 13.33
N PHE A 354 -13.19 -3.84 12.01
CA PHE A 354 -12.86 -5.03 11.21
C PHE A 354 -11.34 -5.19 11.04
N LEU A 355 -10.61 -4.12 10.77
CA LEU A 355 -9.17 -4.09 10.48
C LEU A 355 -8.41 -3.23 11.52
N PRO A 356 -8.38 -3.63 12.81
CA PRO A 356 -7.86 -2.78 13.88
C PRO A 356 -6.33 -2.53 13.81
N LEU A 357 -5.62 -3.23 12.94
CA LEU A 357 -4.17 -3.07 12.74
C LEU A 357 -3.84 -2.10 11.61
N VAL A 358 -4.80 -1.69 10.78
CA VAL A 358 -4.59 -0.68 9.74
C VAL A 358 -4.60 0.70 10.40
N PRO A 359 -3.54 1.52 10.23
CA PRO A 359 -3.52 2.88 10.76
C PRO A 359 -4.70 3.70 10.25
N LYS A 360 -5.23 4.59 11.09
CA LYS A 360 -6.39 5.44 10.74
C LYS A 360 -6.15 6.29 9.49
N ASP A 361 -4.91 6.74 9.29
CA ASP A 361 -4.52 7.57 8.13
C ASP A 361 -4.23 6.75 6.86
N GLU A 362 -4.44 5.43 6.89
CA GLU A 362 -4.26 4.53 5.74
C GLU A 362 -5.60 3.99 5.18
N TYR A 363 -6.72 4.67 5.45
CA TYR A 363 -8.06 4.46 4.83
C TYR A 363 -8.62 3.03 4.98
N ALA A 364 -8.85 2.59 6.22
CA ALA A 364 -9.24 1.21 6.54
C ALA A 364 -10.48 0.70 5.77
N ALA A 365 -11.46 1.56 5.51
CA ALA A 365 -12.64 1.18 4.74
C ALA A 365 -12.34 0.90 3.26
N GLN A 366 -11.42 1.66 2.64
CA GLN A 366 -10.94 1.37 1.30
C GLN A 366 -10.14 0.07 1.26
N VAL A 367 -9.33 -0.20 2.30
CA VAL A 367 -8.62 -1.48 2.44
C VAL A 367 -9.58 -2.65 2.46
N LEU A 368 -10.62 -2.58 3.28
CA LEU A 368 -11.60 -3.66 3.37
C LEU A 368 -12.34 -3.88 2.04
N ALA A 369 -12.72 -2.80 1.36
CA ALA A 369 -13.39 -2.87 0.06
C ALA A 369 -12.49 -3.51 -1.02
N VAL A 370 -11.19 -3.15 -1.06
CA VAL A 370 -10.22 -3.77 -1.97
C VAL A 370 -9.97 -5.23 -1.61
N GLU A 371 -9.85 -5.58 -0.33
CA GLU A 371 -9.65 -6.97 0.10
C GLU A 371 -10.86 -7.85 -0.24
N LEU A 372 -12.07 -7.31 -0.16
CA LEU A 372 -13.30 -7.97 -0.61
C LEU A 372 -13.29 -8.22 -2.13
N TYR A 373 -12.86 -7.23 -2.90
CA TYR A 373 -12.65 -7.41 -4.34
C TYR A 373 -11.61 -8.48 -4.62
N LEU A 374 -10.44 -8.44 -3.98
CA LEU A 374 -9.39 -9.44 -4.17
C LEU A 374 -9.83 -10.85 -3.78
N GLU A 375 -10.62 -11.00 -2.72
CA GLU A 375 -11.10 -12.29 -2.22
C GLU A 375 -12.09 -12.93 -3.20
N ALA A 376 -13.11 -12.18 -3.66
CA ALA A 376 -14.27 -12.77 -4.34
C ALA A 376 -14.73 -12.05 -5.62
N GLY A 377 -14.03 -11.01 -6.06
CA GLY A 377 -14.48 -10.15 -7.17
C GLY A 377 -15.73 -9.35 -6.83
N VAL A 378 -15.99 -9.14 -5.53
CA VAL A 378 -17.13 -8.35 -5.05
C VAL A 378 -16.69 -6.90 -4.92
N ARG A 379 -17.39 -5.99 -5.57
CA ARG A 379 -17.13 -4.56 -5.47
C ARG A 379 -18.05 -3.94 -4.40
N GLY A 380 -17.48 -3.48 -3.30
CA GLY A 380 -18.15 -2.60 -2.34
C GLY A 380 -17.73 -1.14 -2.54
N VAL A 381 -18.07 -0.28 -1.59
CA VAL A 381 -17.61 1.11 -1.60
C VAL A 381 -17.17 1.55 -0.20
N GLU A 382 -16.13 2.37 -0.13
CA GLU A 382 -15.76 3.08 1.08
C GLU A 382 -16.76 4.23 1.34
N VAL A 383 -17.16 4.39 2.60
CA VAL A 383 -17.98 5.49 3.11
C VAL A 383 -17.31 5.96 4.40
N GLY A 384 -16.19 6.66 4.26
CA GLY A 384 -15.35 7.09 5.37
C GLY A 384 -14.56 8.34 5.02
N THR A 385 -13.38 8.47 5.62
CA THR A 385 -12.51 9.64 5.48
C THR A 385 -12.09 9.92 4.03
N LEU A 386 -11.96 8.90 3.17
CA LEU A 386 -11.61 9.12 1.77
C LEU A 386 -12.76 9.79 1.01
N MET A 387 -14.00 9.36 1.24
CA MET A 387 -15.21 9.93 0.65
C MET A 387 -15.52 11.36 1.13
N ASN A 388 -15.21 11.71 2.38
CA ASN A 388 -15.59 12.99 2.99
C ASN A 388 -14.76 14.21 2.55
N ASP A 389 -13.92 14.05 1.52
CA ASP A 389 -13.03 15.08 0.96
C ASP A 389 -12.09 15.73 2.00
N ARG A 390 -11.36 16.75 1.56
CA ARG A 390 -10.57 17.63 2.43
C ARG A 390 -11.42 18.75 3.00
N ASP A 391 -11.04 19.20 4.18
CA ASP A 391 -11.51 20.45 4.76
C ASP A 391 -10.99 21.62 3.91
N ALA A 392 -11.88 22.52 3.50
CA ALA A 392 -11.57 23.56 2.52
C ALA A 392 -10.58 24.61 3.04
N ASP A 393 -10.58 24.86 4.36
CA ASP A 393 -9.75 25.89 4.99
C ASP A 393 -8.37 25.35 5.35
N THR A 394 -8.30 24.11 5.83
CA THR A 394 -7.06 23.50 6.34
C THR A 394 -6.36 22.57 5.35
N GLY A 395 -7.06 22.09 4.32
CA GLY A 395 -6.56 21.09 3.37
C GLY A 395 -6.33 19.70 3.98
N ARG A 396 -6.73 19.47 5.23
CA ARG A 396 -6.60 18.17 5.90
C ARG A 396 -7.81 17.29 5.61
N ASP A 397 -7.67 15.98 5.81
CA ASP A 397 -8.80 15.07 5.68
C ASP A 397 -9.92 15.43 6.68
N ARG A 398 -11.17 15.49 6.20
CA ARG A 398 -12.34 15.57 7.09
C ARG A 398 -12.58 14.19 7.70
N ARG A 399 -11.86 13.90 8.79
CA ARG A 399 -11.92 12.60 9.45
C ARG A 399 -13.36 12.26 9.85
N GLU A 400 -13.82 11.12 9.35
CA GLU A 400 -15.15 10.63 9.68
C GLU A 400 -15.20 10.05 11.09
N LYS A 401 -16.39 10.11 11.70
CA LYS A 401 -16.62 9.49 13.01
C LYS A 401 -16.55 7.97 12.95
N ALA A 402 -16.85 7.40 11.79
CA ALA A 402 -16.78 5.97 11.51
C ALA A 402 -16.20 5.71 10.12
N GLU A 403 -15.36 4.68 10.00
CA GLU A 403 -14.79 4.22 8.73
C GLU A 403 -15.64 3.07 8.21
N PHE A 404 -16.61 3.36 7.36
CA PHE A 404 -17.53 2.33 6.88
C PHE A 404 -17.17 1.79 5.51
N MET A 405 -17.26 0.47 5.33
CA MET A 405 -17.44 -0.13 4.01
C MET A 405 -18.93 -0.43 3.82
N ARG A 406 -19.51 0.09 2.75
CA ARG A 406 -20.91 -0.15 2.37
C ARG A 406 -20.99 -1.19 1.26
N LEU A 407 -21.96 -2.09 1.39
CA LEU A 407 -22.40 -3.05 0.38
C LEU A 407 -23.85 -2.74 0.02
N ALA A 408 -24.04 -1.91 -1.00
CA ALA A 408 -25.37 -1.52 -1.47
C ALA A 408 -25.94 -2.59 -2.39
N ILE A 409 -27.09 -3.17 -2.04
CA ILE A 409 -27.67 -4.32 -2.74
C ILE A 409 -28.62 -3.81 -3.83
N PRO A 410 -28.31 -4.04 -5.12
CA PRO A 410 -29.23 -3.70 -6.21
C PRO A 410 -30.53 -4.48 -6.10
N ARG A 411 -31.64 -3.77 -6.27
CA ARG A 411 -32.99 -4.32 -6.15
C ARG A 411 -33.26 -5.36 -7.26
N ARG A 412 -33.71 -6.56 -6.87
CA ARG A 412 -34.11 -7.67 -7.78
C ARG A 412 -32.99 -8.24 -8.67
N VAL A 413 -31.72 -7.97 -8.37
CA VAL A 413 -30.58 -8.46 -9.18
C VAL A 413 -30.00 -9.74 -8.62
N TYR A 414 -29.57 -9.73 -7.35
CA TYR A 414 -28.83 -10.84 -6.77
C TYR A 414 -29.73 -11.76 -5.96
N THR A 415 -29.43 -13.06 -6.02
CA THR A 415 -30.07 -14.08 -5.19
C THR A 415 -29.41 -14.18 -3.81
N ASN A 416 -30.08 -14.87 -2.88
CA ASN A 416 -29.51 -15.17 -1.57
C ASN A 416 -28.21 -15.98 -1.66
N ASP A 417 -28.08 -16.88 -2.64
CA ASP A 417 -26.85 -17.67 -2.87
C ASP A 417 -25.69 -16.79 -3.32
N GLN A 418 -25.95 -15.79 -4.18
CA GLN A 418 -24.92 -14.83 -4.59
C GLN A 418 -24.49 -13.94 -3.43
N LEU A 419 -25.44 -13.46 -2.61
CA LEU A 419 -25.12 -12.74 -1.38
C LEU A 419 -24.41 -13.63 -0.35
N ASP A 420 -24.63 -14.94 -0.39
CA ASP A 420 -23.91 -15.87 0.45
C ASP A 420 -22.42 -15.99 0.10
N VAL A 421 -22.04 -15.75 -1.16
CA VAL A 421 -20.64 -15.60 -1.58
C VAL A 421 -20.01 -14.37 -0.92
N VAL A 422 -20.74 -13.25 -0.86
CA VAL A 422 -20.29 -12.01 -0.22
C VAL A 422 -20.04 -12.23 1.28
N ALA A 423 -20.97 -12.89 1.97
CA ALA A 423 -20.79 -13.24 3.37
C ALA A 423 -19.59 -14.16 3.59
N ASN A 424 -19.45 -15.21 2.77
CA ASN A 424 -18.30 -16.13 2.85
C ASN A 424 -16.97 -15.41 2.66
N ALA A 425 -16.90 -14.49 1.70
CA ALA A 425 -15.70 -13.70 1.42
C ALA A 425 -15.34 -12.82 2.62
N LEU A 426 -16.30 -12.09 3.19
CA LEU A 426 -16.04 -11.27 4.38
C LEU A 426 -15.66 -12.11 5.60
N ILE A 427 -16.28 -13.28 5.80
CA ILE A 427 -15.89 -14.19 6.90
C ILE A 427 -14.46 -14.70 6.70
N SER A 428 -14.07 -15.03 5.47
CA SER A 428 -12.69 -15.43 5.12
C SER A 428 -11.70 -14.31 5.45
N ILE A 429 -11.97 -13.08 5.01
CA ILE A 429 -11.14 -11.91 5.29
C ILE A 429 -11.09 -11.64 6.80
N TYR A 430 -12.23 -11.72 7.49
CA TYR A 430 -12.30 -11.50 8.94
C TYR A 430 -11.42 -12.51 9.69
N ARG A 431 -11.39 -13.78 9.29
CA ARG A 431 -10.51 -14.80 9.89
C ARG A 431 -9.03 -14.47 9.71
N ARG A 432 -8.63 -13.91 8.57
CA ARG A 432 -7.24 -13.50 8.29
C ARG A 432 -6.94 -12.03 8.59
N ARG A 433 -7.84 -11.28 9.23
CA ARG A 433 -7.71 -9.81 9.41
C ARG A 433 -6.41 -9.37 10.06
N SER A 434 -5.82 -10.20 10.92
CA SER A 434 -4.53 -9.92 11.55
C SER A 434 -3.34 -9.86 10.58
N THR A 435 -3.48 -10.37 9.35
CA THR A 435 -2.46 -10.27 8.30
C THR A 435 -2.55 -8.95 7.53
N ILE A 436 -3.59 -8.15 7.76
CA ILE A 436 -3.86 -6.88 7.07
C ILE A 436 -3.58 -5.75 8.05
N PHE A 437 -2.39 -5.15 7.93
CA PHE A 437 -1.89 -4.13 8.87
C PHE A 437 -1.38 -2.87 8.18
N ARG A 438 -1.55 -2.78 6.85
CA ARG A 438 -1.28 -1.59 6.04
C ARG A 438 -2.44 -1.32 5.11
N GLY A 439 -2.66 -0.05 4.84
CA GLY A 439 -3.66 0.40 3.90
C GLY A 439 -3.08 1.15 2.73
N PHE A 440 -3.63 2.32 2.44
CA PHE A 440 -3.30 3.10 1.24
C PHE A 440 -2.80 4.50 1.56
N ARG A 441 -2.04 5.09 0.62
CA ARG A 441 -1.78 6.53 0.57
C ARG A 441 -2.31 7.09 -0.74
N ILE A 442 -2.76 8.34 -0.71
CA ILE A 442 -3.18 9.09 -1.89
C ILE A 442 -1.94 9.47 -2.72
N LEU A 443 -1.98 9.15 -4.01
CA LEU A 443 -1.00 9.57 -5.02
C LEU A 443 -1.46 10.82 -5.77
N ASP A 444 -2.72 10.81 -6.19
CA ASP A 444 -3.37 11.89 -6.93
C ASP A 444 -4.86 11.96 -6.56
N GLU A 445 -5.41 13.18 -6.49
CA GLU A 445 -6.81 13.41 -6.11
C GLU A 445 -7.38 14.69 -6.73
N SER A 446 -8.69 14.70 -6.96
CA SER A 446 -9.42 15.91 -7.36
C SER A 446 -9.86 16.72 -6.14
N LYS A 447 -10.21 18.00 -6.35
CA LYS A 447 -10.56 18.93 -5.25
C LYS A 447 -11.90 18.63 -4.58
N ARG A 448 -12.82 17.95 -5.26
CA ARG A 448 -14.19 17.69 -4.80
C ARG A 448 -14.62 16.33 -5.32
N LEU A 449 -15.37 15.60 -4.50
CA LEU A 449 -15.83 14.24 -4.79
C LEU A 449 -14.65 13.33 -5.18
N ARG A 450 -13.53 13.44 -4.45
CA ARG A 450 -12.26 12.82 -4.83
C ARG A 450 -12.33 11.31 -4.96
N HIS A 451 -13.23 10.67 -4.22
CA HIS A 451 -13.42 9.23 -4.21
C HIS A 451 -13.77 8.65 -5.59
N PHE A 452 -14.32 9.45 -6.52
CA PHE A 452 -14.55 8.98 -7.89
C PHE A 452 -13.25 8.83 -8.68
N THR A 453 -12.27 9.71 -8.50
CA THR A 453 -11.10 9.84 -9.40
C THR A 453 -9.76 9.66 -8.70
N VAL A 454 -9.75 9.34 -7.41
CA VAL A 454 -8.51 9.23 -6.62
C VAL A 454 -7.63 8.10 -7.15
N THR A 455 -6.32 8.31 -7.15
CA THR A 455 -5.33 7.26 -7.37
C THR A 455 -4.59 7.00 -6.05
N LEU A 456 -4.50 5.73 -5.68
CA LEU A 456 -3.92 5.27 -4.42
C LEU A 456 -2.75 4.31 -4.67
N GLU A 457 -1.93 4.10 -3.65
CA GLU A 457 -0.95 3.01 -3.61
C GLU A 457 -0.87 2.39 -2.21
N ARG A 458 -0.45 1.11 -2.13
CA ARG A 458 -0.30 0.42 -0.84
C ARG A 458 0.78 1.11 0.01
N ALA A 459 0.43 1.46 1.24
CA ALA A 459 1.34 2.05 2.19
C ALA A 459 2.44 1.03 2.57
N GLY A 460 3.71 1.39 2.36
CA GLY A 460 4.87 0.55 2.72
C GLY A 460 5.50 -0.24 1.58
N TYR A 461 5.01 -0.14 0.33
CA TYR A 461 5.77 -0.63 -0.83
C TYR A 461 6.89 0.36 -1.19
N PHE A 462 8.01 0.27 -0.47
CA PHE A 462 9.31 0.48 -1.12
C PHE A 462 9.67 -0.83 -1.83
N VAL A 463 10.17 -0.72 -3.06
CA VAL A 463 10.50 -1.83 -3.96
C VAL A 463 11.34 -2.90 -3.23
N GLY A 464 10.73 -4.03 -2.85
CA GLY A 464 11.46 -5.22 -2.38
C GLY A 464 10.90 -6.06 -1.21
N ALA A 465 9.61 -6.01 -0.85
CA ALA A 465 9.09 -6.78 0.29
C ALA A 465 8.52 -8.17 -0.10
N PHE A 466 9.16 -9.23 0.41
CA PHE A 466 8.66 -10.62 0.41
C PHE A 466 7.88 -10.94 1.71
N VAL A 467 6.99 -11.94 1.63
CA VAL A 467 5.95 -12.34 2.61
C VAL A 467 6.50 -12.66 4.02
N ARG A 468 5.83 -12.13 5.05
CA ARG A 468 6.10 -12.40 6.48
C ARG A 468 5.62 -13.78 6.93
N THR A 469 6.30 -14.40 7.89
CA THR A 469 5.80 -15.65 8.50
C THR A 469 4.75 -15.37 9.60
N PRO A 470 3.78 -16.27 9.84
CA PRO A 470 2.82 -16.13 10.94
C PRO A 470 3.49 -16.02 12.33
N ALA A 471 4.62 -16.71 12.52
CA ALA A 471 5.38 -16.67 13.77
C ALA A 471 6.04 -15.29 14.01
N GLU A 472 6.59 -14.67 12.98
CA GLU A 472 7.16 -13.31 13.05
C GLU A 472 6.06 -12.28 13.36
N SER A 473 4.88 -12.45 12.77
CA SER A 473 3.72 -11.57 13.01
C SER A 473 3.20 -11.69 14.45
N ALA A 474 3.13 -12.90 14.99
CA ALA A 474 2.73 -13.14 16.38
C ALA A 474 3.74 -12.55 17.39
N ALA A 475 5.04 -12.71 17.12
CA ALA A 475 6.09 -12.14 17.97
C ALA A 475 6.06 -10.60 17.96
N ILE A 476 5.84 -9.97 16.80
CA ILE A 476 5.68 -8.51 16.68
C ILE A 476 4.47 -8.03 17.51
N LEU A 477 3.34 -8.75 17.44
CA LEU A 477 2.14 -8.43 18.22
C LEU A 477 2.39 -8.49 19.72
N LEU A 478 3.12 -9.49 20.20
CA LEU A 478 3.49 -9.63 21.62
C LEU A 478 4.35 -8.46 22.09
N VAL A 479 5.33 -8.03 21.29
CA VAL A 479 6.17 -6.85 21.60
C VAL A 479 5.32 -5.57 21.67
N HIS A 480 4.41 -5.35 20.72
CA HIS A 480 3.50 -4.20 20.75
C HIS A 480 2.51 -4.22 21.93
N ARG A 481 2.13 -5.41 22.41
CA ARG A 481 1.28 -5.59 23.60
C ARG A 481 2.06 -5.51 24.93
N GLY A 482 3.32 -5.11 24.89
CA GLY A 482 4.10 -4.80 26.09
C GLY A 482 4.95 -5.96 26.61
N ALA A 483 5.07 -7.09 25.89
CA ALA A 483 6.02 -8.13 26.26
C ALA A 483 7.43 -7.53 26.38
N SER A 484 8.09 -7.73 27.53
CA SER A 484 9.37 -7.10 27.89
C SER A 484 10.47 -8.10 28.24
N VAL A 485 10.13 -9.37 28.47
CA VAL A 485 11.08 -10.42 28.84
C VAL A 485 12.05 -10.67 27.67
N GLY A 486 13.35 -10.58 27.92
CA GLY A 486 14.37 -10.85 26.89
C GLY A 486 14.67 -9.70 25.91
N LEU A 487 14.08 -8.51 26.10
CA LEU A 487 14.22 -7.34 25.21
C LEU A 487 15.13 -6.22 25.75
N GLN A 488 15.60 -6.31 26.99
CA GLN A 488 16.41 -5.29 27.67
C GLN A 488 17.59 -5.93 28.43
N PRO A 489 18.70 -5.22 28.65
CA PRO A 489 19.81 -5.72 29.46
C PRO A 489 19.33 -6.16 30.87
N PRO A 490 19.88 -7.25 31.44
CA PRO A 490 20.99 -8.07 30.94
C PRO A 490 20.58 -9.24 30.02
N GLN A 491 19.28 -9.41 29.74
CA GLN A 491 18.75 -10.56 28.98
C GLN A 491 18.36 -10.12 27.57
N PHE A 492 19.29 -10.17 26.62
CA PHE A 492 19.05 -9.90 25.19
C PHE A 492 18.47 -11.11 24.43
N GLU A 493 17.96 -12.14 25.10
CA GLU A 493 17.67 -13.44 24.47
C GLU A 493 16.67 -13.37 23.31
N ALA A 494 15.61 -12.56 23.44
CA ALA A 494 14.61 -12.43 22.38
C ALA A 494 15.15 -11.63 21.19
N TYR A 495 15.94 -10.59 21.44
CA TYR A 495 16.64 -9.82 20.40
C TYR A 495 17.67 -10.69 19.66
N CYS A 496 18.50 -11.44 20.40
CA CYS A 496 19.47 -12.37 19.85
C CYS A 496 18.79 -13.51 19.06
N ALA A 497 17.67 -14.04 19.54
CA ALA A 497 16.90 -15.07 18.84
C ALA A 497 16.31 -14.54 17.53
N ALA A 498 15.74 -13.33 17.52
CA ALA A 498 15.23 -12.68 16.32
C ALA A 498 16.33 -12.54 15.25
N ILE A 499 17.52 -12.11 15.67
CA ILE A 499 18.69 -12.01 14.79
C ILE A 499 19.08 -13.38 14.24
N ARG A 500 19.28 -14.39 15.11
CA ARG A 500 19.71 -15.74 14.70
C ARG A 500 18.74 -16.41 13.72
N GLN A 501 17.44 -16.15 13.89
CA GLN A 501 16.36 -16.71 13.08
C GLN A 501 16.05 -15.90 11.81
N GLY A 502 16.74 -14.78 11.58
CA GLY A 502 16.54 -13.99 10.35
C GLY A 502 15.28 -13.12 10.35
N LEU A 503 14.69 -12.85 11.52
CA LEU A 503 13.44 -12.10 11.69
C LEU A 503 13.72 -10.58 11.67
N ALA A 504 13.98 -10.04 10.48
CA ALA A 504 14.42 -8.66 10.31
C ALA A 504 13.39 -7.62 10.80
N GLU A 505 12.10 -7.87 10.57
CA GLU A 505 11.05 -6.91 10.92
C GLU A 505 10.79 -6.92 12.42
N LEU A 506 10.82 -8.11 13.04
CA LEU A 506 10.81 -8.23 14.49
C LEU A 506 12.03 -7.52 15.11
N THR A 507 13.21 -7.66 14.51
CA THR A 507 14.43 -6.98 14.97
C THR A 507 14.26 -5.46 14.94
N GLU A 508 13.70 -4.90 13.86
CA GLU A 508 13.40 -3.46 13.78
C GLU A 508 12.39 -3.00 14.81
N VAL A 509 11.30 -3.76 15.00
CA VAL A 509 10.25 -3.43 15.97
C VAL A 509 10.83 -3.44 17.38
N ILE A 510 11.63 -4.44 17.73
CA ILE A 510 12.30 -4.54 19.03
C ILE A 510 13.18 -3.31 19.26
N VAL A 511 14.02 -2.93 18.28
CA VAL A 511 14.92 -1.77 18.39
C VAL A 511 14.13 -0.47 18.56
N LYS A 512 13.13 -0.22 17.69
CA LYS A 512 12.35 1.03 17.69
C LYS A 512 11.44 1.16 18.91
N ALA A 513 10.76 0.08 19.32
CA ALA A 513 9.80 0.11 20.43
C ALA A 513 10.47 0.20 21.81
N ARG A 514 11.72 -0.27 21.93
CA ARG A 514 12.43 -0.35 23.21
C ARG A 514 13.67 0.55 23.29
N GLY A 515 13.95 1.34 22.25
CA GLY A 515 15.06 2.29 22.21
C GLY A 515 16.43 1.61 22.36
N ILE A 516 16.59 0.39 21.82
CA ILE A 516 17.83 -0.37 21.98
C ILE A 516 18.93 0.29 21.12
N ASP A 517 20.08 0.54 21.73
CA ASP A 517 21.29 0.87 20.98
C ASP A 517 21.79 -0.36 20.22
N VAL A 518 21.67 -0.34 18.88
CA VAL A 518 22.08 -1.44 17.98
C VAL A 518 23.59 -1.74 18.04
N ASN A 519 24.38 -0.83 18.59
CA ASN A 519 25.83 -0.97 18.75
C ASN A 519 26.23 -1.48 20.14
N SER A 520 25.26 -1.63 21.06
CA SER A 520 25.52 -2.20 22.38
C SER A 520 25.91 -3.68 22.30
N GLY A 521 26.71 -4.12 23.28
CA GLY A 521 27.13 -5.51 23.39
C GLY A 521 25.96 -6.42 23.77
N VAL A 522 25.70 -7.44 22.95
CA VAL A 522 24.66 -8.46 23.19
C VAL A 522 25.18 -9.69 23.97
N GLY A 523 26.37 -9.58 24.56
CA GLY A 523 27.08 -10.63 25.30
C GLY A 523 28.32 -11.17 24.57
N TYR A 524 29.29 -11.70 25.32
CA TYR A 524 30.56 -12.27 24.81
C TYR A 524 31.37 -11.35 23.87
N GLY A 525 31.26 -10.02 24.05
CA GLY A 525 31.94 -9.05 23.19
C GLY A 525 31.36 -8.93 21.77
N CYS A 526 30.15 -9.45 21.53
CA CYS A 526 29.47 -9.45 20.23
C CYS A 526 28.43 -8.32 20.13
N THR A 527 28.27 -7.71 18.95
CA THR A 527 27.17 -6.78 18.65
C THR A 527 26.09 -7.49 17.83
N GLY A 528 24.89 -6.91 17.73
CA GLY A 528 23.82 -7.47 16.89
C GLY A 528 24.23 -7.64 15.42
N PHE A 529 25.04 -6.71 14.91
CA PHE A 529 25.60 -6.78 13.55
C PHE A 529 26.57 -7.96 13.37
N LEU A 530 27.49 -8.16 14.32
CA LEU A 530 28.43 -9.28 14.28
C LEU A 530 27.71 -10.63 14.38
N LEU A 531 26.66 -10.70 15.21
CA LEU A 531 25.79 -11.86 15.34
C LEU A 531 25.06 -12.18 14.02
N ALA A 532 24.47 -11.17 13.38
CA ALA A 532 23.80 -11.35 12.08
C ALA A 532 24.77 -11.85 11.00
N ALA A 533 26.01 -11.36 11.01
CA ALA A 533 27.06 -11.79 10.07
C ALA A 533 27.49 -13.26 10.30
N TYR A 534 27.64 -13.68 11.56
CA TYR A 534 28.01 -15.05 11.91
C TYR A 534 26.94 -16.06 11.49
N TYR A 535 25.66 -15.74 11.72
CA TYR A 535 24.52 -16.60 11.37
C TYR A 535 24.06 -16.46 9.91
N ARG A 536 24.77 -15.69 9.09
CA ARG A 536 24.45 -15.51 7.66
C ARG A 536 23.06 -14.91 7.40
N GLN A 537 22.62 -13.96 8.23
CA GLN A 537 21.27 -13.40 8.17
C GLN A 537 21.23 -12.08 7.39
N SER A 538 21.17 -12.16 6.06
CA SER A 538 21.30 -11.01 5.15
C SER A 538 20.21 -9.96 5.28
N ARG A 539 18.98 -10.36 5.68
CA ARG A 539 17.85 -9.44 5.93
C ARG A 539 18.08 -8.62 7.19
N VAL A 540 18.42 -9.30 8.28
CA VAL A 540 18.70 -8.66 9.57
C VAL A 540 19.91 -7.75 9.47
N LEU A 541 20.95 -8.18 8.74
CA LEU A 541 22.16 -7.38 8.54
C LEU A 541 21.86 -6.04 7.87
N ARG A 542 21.00 -6.01 6.86
CA ARG A 542 20.56 -4.77 6.19
C ARG A 542 19.71 -3.90 7.11
N ALA A 543 18.74 -4.49 7.80
CA ALA A 543 17.90 -3.77 8.75
C ALA A 543 18.73 -3.11 9.87
N LEU A 544 19.75 -3.80 10.40
CA LEU A 544 20.65 -3.24 11.41
C LEU A 544 21.49 -2.07 10.86
N LEU A 545 21.95 -2.14 9.61
CA LEU A 545 22.64 -1.01 8.97
C LEU A 545 21.72 0.21 8.86
N ASP A 546 20.50 0.02 8.37
CA ASP A 546 19.50 1.09 8.25
C ASP A 546 19.14 1.72 9.62
N LEU A 547 19.26 0.95 10.71
CA LEU A 547 19.10 1.41 12.09
C LEU A 547 20.37 2.05 12.69
N GLY A 548 21.47 2.16 11.94
CA GLY A 548 22.70 2.83 12.38
C GLY A 548 23.77 1.91 12.98
N ALA A 549 23.76 0.61 12.67
CA ALA A 549 24.79 -0.30 13.17
C ALA A 549 26.19 -0.02 12.57
N GLU A 550 27.22 -0.02 13.43
CA GLU A 550 28.61 0.22 13.07
C GLU A 550 29.26 -1.04 12.47
N ALA A 551 29.36 -1.10 11.15
CA ALA A 551 29.94 -2.25 10.45
C ALA A 551 31.48 -2.28 10.46
N LYS A 552 32.14 -1.12 10.56
CA LYS A 552 33.61 -1.00 10.37
C LYS A 552 34.39 -1.86 11.36
N GLY A 553 34.02 -1.81 12.64
CA GLY A 553 34.67 -2.59 13.71
C GLY A 553 34.53 -4.10 13.48
N ALA A 554 33.33 -4.56 13.14
CA ALA A 554 33.06 -5.98 12.89
C ALA A 554 33.80 -6.51 11.65
N LEU A 555 33.84 -5.75 10.56
CA LEU A 555 34.56 -6.14 9.34
C LEU A 555 36.09 -6.20 9.57
N ARG A 556 36.63 -5.25 10.34
CA ARG A 556 38.05 -5.27 10.75
C ARG A 556 38.35 -6.47 11.64
N HIS A 557 37.47 -6.79 12.57
CA HIS A 557 37.59 -7.98 13.42
C HIS A 557 37.68 -9.26 12.58
N PHE A 558 36.81 -9.45 11.58
CA PHE A 558 36.91 -10.61 10.68
C PHE A 558 38.22 -10.69 9.90
N SER A 559 38.80 -9.56 9.51
CA SER A 559 40.12 -9.53 8.88
C SER A 559 41.20 -10.00 9.85
N GLN A 560 41.22 -9.45 11.06
CA GLN A 560 42.25 -9.70 12.08
C GLN A 560 42.18 -11.11 12.66
N THR A 561 40.99 -11.71 12.73
CA THR A 561 40.82 -13.11 13.17
C THR A 561 40.94 -14.12 12.03
N HIS A 562 41.36 -13.66 10.83
CA HIS A 562 41.45 -14.47 9.61
C HIS A 562 40.12 -15.17 9.21
N SER A 563 38.98 -14.61 9.61
CA SER A 563 37.63 -15.08 9.28
C SER A 563 37.17 -14.55 7.92
N PHE A 564 37.98 -14.75 6.88
CA PHE A 564 37.73 -14.16 5.55
C PHE A 564 36.44 -14.66 4.89
N ALA A 565 35.97 -15.87 5.19
CA ALA A 565 34.66 -16.36 4.76
C ALA A 565 33.49 -15.53 5.34
N SER A 566 33.63 -15.05 6.59
CA SER A 566 32.64 -14.18 7.24
C SER A 566 32.67 -12.79 6.64
N LEU A 567 33.87 -12.26 6.43
CA LEU A 567 34.09 -10.98 5.76
C LEU A 567 33.50 -10.96 4.34
N LEU A 568 33.86 -11.93 3.49
CA LEU A 568 33.43 -12.01 2.10
C LEU A 568 31.90 -12.03 1.97
N TRP A 569 31.25 -12.93 2.70
CA TRP A 569 29.80 -13.03 2.67
C TRP A 569 29.12 -11.75 3.15
N THR A 570 29.66 -11.10 4.19
CA THR A 570 29.10 -9.85 4.72
C THR A 570 29.17 -8.74 3.67
N LEU A 571 30.30 -8.64 2.97
CA LEU A 571 30.49 -7.70 1.87
C LEU A 571 29.53 -7.97 0.70
N GLN A 572 29.30 -9.24 0.37
CA GLN A 572 28.38 -9.63 -0.71
C GLN A 572 26.91 -9.39 -0.33
N ALA A 573 26.50 -9.77 0.89
CA ALA A 573 25.14 -9.66 1.37
C ALA A 573 24.74 -8.19 1.65
N GLY A 574 25.69 -7.36 2.05
CA GLY A 574 25.49 -5.96 2.45
C GLY A 574 26.03 -4.93 1.45
N ALA A 575 26.47 -5.32 0.25
CA ALA A 575 27.24 -4.49 -0.68
C ALA A 575 26.75 -3.03 -0.83
N VAL A 576 25.45 -2.83 -1.11
CA VAL A 576 24.87 -1.49 -1.33
C VAL A 576 24.80 -0.69 -0.03
N ALA A 577 24.32 -1.30 1.05
CA ALA A 577 24.17 -0.65 2.35
C ALA A 577 25.53 -0.31 2.98
N LEU A 578 26.48 -1.26 2.95
CA LEU A 578 27.83 -1.08 3.47
C LEU A 578 28.60 0.01 2.72
N ARG A 579 28.42 0.12 1.40
CA ARG A 579 29.02 1.20 0.61
C ARG A 579 28.55 2.56 1.10
N LYS A 580 27.23 2.73 1.30
CA LYS A 580 26.63 3.97 1.82
C LYS A 580 27.10 4.30 3.25
N HIS A 581 27.20 3.29 4.12
CA HIS A 581 27.56 3.48 5.53
C HIS A 581 29.04 3.71 5.79
N LEU A 582 29.94 3.02 5.06
CA LEU A 582 31.38 3.11 5.30
C LEU A 582 32.05 4.27 4.54
N GLY A 583 31.49 4.63 3.38
CA GLY A 583 32.10 5.60 2.48
C GLY A 583 33.48 5.16 1.95
N PRO A 584 34.12 6.00 1.11
CA PRO A 584 35.37 5.63 0.45
C PRO A 584 36.55 5.46 1.41
N ARG A 585 36.64 6.30 2.46
CA ARG A 585 37.70 6.17 3.50
C ARG A 585 37.54 4.89 4.32
N GLY A 586 36.32 4.53 4.71
CA GLY A 586 36.06 3.32 5.48
C GLY A 586 36.35 2.03 4.68
N LEU A 587 36.02 2.04 3.39
CA LEU A 587 36.38 0.95 2.47
C LEU A 587 37.90 0.84 2.28
N LEU A 588 38.61 1.97 2.16
CA LEU A 588 40.06 2.00 2.02
C LEU A 588 40.76 1.41 3.24
N ASP A 589 40.33 1.79 4.44
CA ASP A 589 40.85 1.24 5.70
C ASP A 589 40.68 -0.29 5.76
N LEU A 590 39.57 -0.82 5.25
CA LEU A 590 39.33 -2.26 5.19
C LEU A 590 40.22 -2.94 4.14
N VAL A 591 40.45 -2.32 2.98
CA VAL A 591 41.41 -2.82 1.99
C VAL A 591 42.80 -2.94 2.61
N VAL A 592 43.26 -1.90 3.33
CA VAL A 592 44.53 -1.95 4.06
C VAL A 592 44.53 -3.11 5.05
N SER A 593 43.48 -3.24 5.87
CA SER A 593 43.38 -4.32 6.84
C SER A 593 43.50 -5.69 6.17
N VAL A 594 42.76 -5.96 5.10
CA VAL A 594 42.78 -7.26 4.40
C VAL A 594 44.13 -7.52 3.74
N VAL A 595 44.73 -6.52 3.09
CA VAL A 595 46.05 -6.63 2.44
C VAL A 595 47.16 -6.88 3.46
N MET A 596 47.02 -6.29 4.65
CA MET A 596 48.05 -6.30 5.68
C MET A 596 48.10 -7.59 6.53
N GLU A 597 47.16 -8.52 6.35
CA GLU A 597 47.16 -9.83 7.03
C GLU A 597 47.91 -10.92 6.25
N GLN A 598 48.68 -11.75 6.97
CA GLN A 598 49.34 -12.94 6.41
C GLN A 598 48.48 -14.19 6.65
N ALA A 599 47.58 -14.50 5.71
CA ALA A 599 46.71 -15.65 5.81
C ALA A 599 47.43 -16.97 5.45
N ALA A 600 47.01 -18.07 6.11
CA ALA A 600 47.43 -19.42 5.75
C ALA A 600 46.91 -19.80 4.34
N PRO A 601 47.53 -20.78 3.65
CA PRO A 601 47.13 -21.18 2.28
C PRO A 601 45.63 -21.49 2.13
N ILE A 602 45.02 -22.10 3.15
CA ILE A 602 43.59 -22.50 3.16
C ILE A 602 42.66 -21.28 3.12
N GLN A 603 43.07 -20.17 3.73
CA GLN A 603 42.28 -18.94 3.83
C GLN A 603 42.59 -17.96 2.69
N LYS A 604 43.59 -18.26 1.87
CA LYS A 604 44.16 -17.32 0.90
C LYS A 604 43.20 -16.96 -0.22
N SER A 605 42.48 -17.96 -0.74
CA SER A 605 41.45 -17.76 -1.77
C SER A 605 40.33 -16.83 -1.28
N GLN A 606 39.91 -16.99 -0.03
CA GLN A 606 38.86 -16.18 0.60
C GLN A 606 39.33 -14.74 0.87
N GLN A 607 40.57 -14.56 1.32
CA GLN A 607 41.20 -13.25 1.49
C GLN A 607 41.23 -12.47 0.16
N VAL A 608 41.64 -13.13 -0.93
CA VAL A 608 41.70 -12.53 -2.26
C VAL A 608 40.31 -12.20 -2.79
N ALA A 609 39.33 -13.08 -2.62
CA ALA A 609 37.95 -12.81 -3.01
C ALA A 609 37.33 -11.63 -2.23
N ALA A 610 37.62 -11.52 -0.92
CA ALA A 610 37.18 -10.38 -0.11
C ALA A 610 37.84 -9.07 -0.58
N LEU A 611 39.13 -9.11 -0.93
CA LEU A 611 39.85 -7.98 -1.51
C LEU A 611 39.24 -7.53 -2.84
N HIS A 612 38.94 -8.46 -3.76
CA HIS A 612 38.24 -8.14 -5.00
C HIS A 612 36.90 -7.44 -4.75
N THR A 613 36.09 -7.99 -3.85
CA THR A 613 34.78 -7.40 -3.51
C THR A 613 34.92 -5.97 -2.96
N LEU A 614 35.94 -5.71 -2.12
CA LEU A 614 36.22 -4.37 -1.60
C LEU A 614 36.68 -3.40 -2.69
N LEU A 615 37.55 -3.84 -3.59
CA LEU A 615 38.07 -3.02 -4.69
C LEU A 615 36.97 -2.69 -5.71
N ASP A 616 36.07 -3.64 -6.00
CA ASP A 616 34.88 -3.40 -6.83
C ASP A 616 33.96 -2.35 -6.22
N LEU A 617 33.72 -2.41 -4.91
CA LEU A 617 32.92 -1.41 -4.19
C LEU A 617 33.57 -0.02 -4.24
N LEU A 618 34.89 0.06 -4.09
CA LEU A 618 35.66 1.31 -4.24
C LEU A 618 35.61 1.87 -5.67
N GLN A 619 35.70 1.02 -6.69
CA GLN A 619 35.58 1.47 -8.09
C GLN A 619 34.19 1.99 -8.41
N ARG A 620 33.13 1.41 -7.83
CA ARG A 620 31.76 1.92 -8.01
C ARG A 620 31.54 3.29 -7.37
N GLU A 621 32.28 3.64 -6.32
CA GLU A 621 32.32 5.02 -5.77
C GLU A 621 33.04 5.99 -6.72
N LYS A 622 34.12 5.55 -7.37
CA LYS A 622 34.86 6.33 -8.39
C LYS A 622 33.97 6.75 -9.57
N SER A 623 32.99 5.93 -9.96
CA SER A 623 32.06 6.20 -11.06
C SER A 623 30.82 7.01 -10.65
N ALA A 624 30.54 7.17 -9.35
CA ALA A 624 29.34 7.83 -8.83
C ALA A 624 29.57 9.33 -8.60
N VAL A 625 29.85 10.08 -9.66
CA VAL A 625 30.01 11.55 -9.60
C VAL A 625 28.64 12.22 -9.52
N CYS A 626 28.08 12.35 -8.30
CA CYS A 626 26.96 13.26 -8.02
C CYS A 626 26.76 13.61 -6.53
N SER A 627 27.65 13.22 -5.60
CA SER A 627 27.40 13.43 -4.16
C SER A 627 28.65 13.81 -3.36
N GLY A 628 29.28 14.95 -3.68
CA GLY A 628 30.07 15.80 -2.76
C GLY A 628 31.16 15.20 -1.84
N SER A 629 31.48 13.91 -1.92
CA SER A 629 32.32 13.17 -0.97
C SER A 629 33.30 12.19 -1.64
N ALA A 630 33.56 12.39 -2.93
CA ALA A 630 34.50 11.55 -3.67
C ALA A 630 35.95 11.90 -3.30
N LEU A 631 36.76 10.88 -2.95
CA LEU A 631 38.22 11.03 -2.93
C LEU A 631 38.69 11.37 -4.36
N PRO A 632 39.64 12.31 -4.53
CA PRO A 632 40.21 12.60 -5.84
C PRO A 632 40.77 11.32 -6.48
N THR A 633 40.33 11.01 -7.71
CA THR A 633 40.73 9.81 -8.47
C THR A 633 42.24 9.56 -8.47
N ALA A 634 43.05 10.63 -8.56
CA ALA A 634 44.51 10.54 -8.57
C ALA A 634 45.11 10.11 -7.21
N GLU A 635 44.49 10.48 -6.08
CA GLU A 635 44.96 10.10 -4.74
C GLU A 635 44.72 8.62 -4.46
N LEU A 636 43.56 8.09 -4.89
CA LEU A 636 43.23 6.68 -4.75
C LEU A 636 44.17 5.79 -5.56
N ASP A 637 44.44 6.16 -6.81
CA ASP A 637 45.35 5.41 -7.69
C ASP A 637 46.79 5.41 -7.09
N CYS A 638 47.26 6.55 -6.56
CA CYS A 638 48.54 6.62 -5.85
C CYS A 638 48.57 5.77 -4.56
N PHE A 639 47.46 5.66 -3.85
CA PHE A 639 47.36 4.85 -2.64
C PHE A 639 47.43 3.34 -2.96
N LEU A 640 46.72 2.89 -3.99
CA LEU A 640 46.78 1.50 -4.44
C LEU A 640 48.18 1.12 -4.93
N ASP A 641 48.88 2.03 -5.63
CA ASP A 641 50.29 1.86 -6.00
C ASP A 641 51.19 1.67 -4.76
N ALA A 642 51.00 2.50 -3.74
CA ALA A 642 51.78 2.42 -2.49
C ALA A 642 51.50 1.11 -1.73
N LEU A 643 50.26 0.64 -1.72
CA LEU A 643 49.90 -0.67 -1.17
C LEU A 643 50.55 -1.81 -1.94
N LEU A 644 50.51 -1.77 -3.28
CA LEU A 644 51.17 -2.75 -4.13
C LEU A 644 52.68 -2.79 -3.88
N GLN A 645 53.33 -1.63 -3.72
CA GLN A 645 54.74 -1.53 -3.33
C GLN A 645 55.00 -2.20 -1.97
N ARG A 646 54.12 -2.04 -0.99
CA ARG A 646 54.28 -2.70 0.31
C ARG A 646 54.14 -4.22 0.22
N VAL A 647 53.21 -4.70 -0.61
CA VAL A 647 52.96 -6.12 -0.88
C VAL A 647 54.13 -6.76 -1.62
N LEU A 648 54.68 -6.09 -2.63
CA LEU A 648 55.83 -6.54 -3.44
C LEU A 648 57.19 -6.16 -2.81
N SER A 649 57.25 -6.00 -1.50
CA SER A 649 58.54 -5.77 -0.84
C SER A 649 59.30 -7.08 -0.67
N VAL A 650 60.63 -6.97 -0.64
CA VAL A 650 61.58 -8.08 -0.45
C VAL A 650 61.39 -8.91 0.83
N ASN A 651 60.54 -8.43 1.76
CA ASN A 651 60.23 -9.07 3.04
C ASN A 651 58.80 -9.64 3.12
N ARG A 652 57.89 -9.26 2.22
CA ARG A 652 56.46 -9.58 2.35
C ARG A 652 55.81 -10.28 1.15
N ALA A 653 56.41 -10.22 -0.03
CA ALA A 653 55.88 -10.66 -1.33
C ALA A 653 54.67 -11.61 -1.30
N ASP A 654 53.56 -11.14 -1.85
CA ASP A 654 52.32 -11.89 -1.99
C ASP A 654 51.74 -11.76 -3.41
N ALA A 655 52.02 -12.75 -4.24
CA ALA A 655 51.65 -12.74 -5.66
C ALA A 655 50.13 -12.66 -5.88
N ALA A 656 49.33 -13.29 -5.02
CA ALA A 656 47.88 -13.34 -5.18
C ALA A 656 47.25 -11.98 -4.88
N ILE A 657 47.68 -11.32 -3.80
CA ILE A 657 47.24 -9.95 -3.48
C ILE A 657 47.76 -8.94 -4.50
N ALA A 658 49.02 -9.07 -4.94
CA ALA A 658 49.60 -8.19 -5.94
C ALA A 658 48.85 -8.26 -7.29
N SER A 659 48.48 -9.48 -7.72
CA SER A 659 47.66 -9.68 -8.92
C SER A 659 46.29 -9.00 -8.81
N ALA A 660 45.61 -9.15 -7.65
CA ALA A 660 44.32 -8.52 -7.42
C ALA A 660 44.39 -6.98 -7.49
N LEU A 661 45.43 -6.37 -6.90
CA LEU A 661 45.66 -4.92 -6.97
C LEU A 661 45.96 -4.44 -8.40
N LEU A 662 46.78 -5.16 -9.16
CA LEU A 662 47.09 -4.85 -10.56
C LEU A 662 45.83 -4.90 -11.45
N GLN A 663 44.98 -5.91 -11.27
CA GLN A 663 43.70 -6.02 -12.00
C GLN A 663 42.77 -4.83 -11.73
N HIS A 664 42.89 -4.18 -10.58
CA HIS A 664 42.09 -3.01 -10.19
C HIS A 664 42.78 -1.67 -10.46
N GLY A 665 43.86 -1.67 -11.26
CA GLY A 665 44.48 -0.45 -11.80
C GLY A 665 45.73 0.04 -11.07
N ALA A 666 46.19 -0.66 -10.02
CA ALA A 666 47.46 -0.34 -9.38
C ALA A 666 48.64 -0.55 -10.35
N ARG A 667 49.72 0.23 -10.18
CA ARG A 667 50.92 0.20 -11.01
C ARG A 667 52.15 -0.07 -10.16
N ILE A 668 53.06 -0.88 -10.69
CA ILE A 668 54.36 -1.11 -10.06
C ILE A 668 55.20 0.16 -10.20
N ARG A 669 55.48 0.82 -9.07
CA ARG A 669 56.29 2.03 -9.01
C ARG A 669 57.78 1.74 -9.15
N VAL A 670 58.53 2.73 -9.64
CA VAL A 670 60.00 2.67 -9.85
C VAL A 670 60.78 2.13 -8.65
N GLY A 671 60.34 2.46 -7.43
CA GLY A 671 61.02 2.06 -6.20
C GLY A 671 61.12 0.54 -5.98
N ILE A 672 60.18 -0.26 -6.51
CA ILE A 672 60.27 -1.72 -6.43
C ILE A 672 61.35 -2.27 -7.35
N PHE A 673 61.42 -1.76 -8.59
CA PHE A 673 62.44 -2.19 -9.54
C PHE A 673 63.85 -1.91 -9.00
N LEU A 674 64.07 -0.71 -8.46
CA LEU A 674 65.34 -0.34 -7.85
C LEU A 674 65.66 -1.21 -6.62
N GLN A 675 64.70 -1.41 -5.70
CA GLN A 675 64.91 -2.26 -4.53
C GLN A 675 65.30 -3.70 -4.90
N LEU A 676 64.68 -4.27 -5.94
CA LEU A 676 64.99 -5.61 -6.41
C LEU A 676 66.37 -5.67 -7.08
N ILE A 677 66.70 -4.70 -7.93
CA ILE A 677 68.03 -4.58 -8.55
C ILE A 677 69.11 -4.50 -7.47
N ASP A 678 68.95 -3.61 -6.48
CA ASP A 678 69.92 -3.43 -5.40
C ASP A 678 70.13 -4.72 -4.59
N ALA A 679 69.05 -5.42 -4.26
CA ALA A 679 69.13 -6.66 -3.50
C ALA A 679 69.77 -7.80 -4.31
N LEU A 680 69.43 -7.93 -5.60
CA LEU A 680 69.91 -8.99 -6.49
C LEU A 680 71.34 -8.76 -6.96
N ASN A 681 71.76 -7.51 -7.16
CA ASN A 681 73.14 -7.14 -7.54
C ASN A 681 74.06 -6.95 -6.32
N SER A 682 73.55 -7.10 -5.10
CA SER A 682 74.38 -7.06 -3.90
C SER A 682 75.46 -8.14 -3.93
N SER A 683 76.66 -7.80 -3.44
CA SER A 683 77.74 -8.77 -3.25
C SER A 683 77.37 -9.92 -2.33
N THR A 684 76.35 -9.72 -1.48
CA THR A 684 75.80 -10.75 -0.60
C THR A 684 74.98 -11.77 -1.39
N PHE A 685 74.18 -11.36 -2.39
CA PHE A 685 73.39 -12.29 -3.20
C PHE A 685 74.25 -13.19 -4.08
N SER A 686 75.32 -12.64 -4.68
CA SER A 686 76.23 -13.39 -5.55
C SER A 686 77.15 -14.35 -4.80
N LYS A 687 77.68 -13.95 -3.63
CA LYS A 687 78.62 -14.77 -2.83
C LYS A 687 77.93 -15.73 -1.85
N ASP A 688 76.80 -15.32 -1.25
CA ASP A 688 76.07 -16.09 -0.24
C ASP A 688 74.56 -15.85 -0.36
N THR A 689 73.98 -16.45 -1.39
CA THR A 689 72.55 -16.34 -1.70
C THR A 689 71.67 -16.77 -0.52
N LEU A 690 72.10 -17.76 0.28
CA LEU A 690 71.35 -18.20 1.47
C LEU A 690 71.31 -17.11 2.55
N ARG A 691 72.42 -16.42 2.83
CA ARG A 691 72.45 -15.29 3.76
C ARG A 691 71.61 -14.12 3.24
N CYS A 692 71.65 -13.84 1.94
CA CYS A 692 70.80 -12.82 1.33
C CYS A 692 69.31 -13.15 1.51
N LEU A 693 68.89 -14.40 1.26
CA LEU A 693 67.50 -14.81 1.42
C LEU A 693 67.06 -15.01 2.88
N ARG A 694 67.98 -15.11 3.84
CA ARG A 694 67.63 -14.99 5.27
C ARG A 694 67.35 -13.55 5.64
N ARG A 695 68.09 -12.59 5.08
CA ARG A 695 67.88 -11.15 5.26
C ARG A 695 66.62 -10.66 4.54
N TYR A 696 66.35 -11.20 3.36
CA TYR A 696 65.22 -10.86 2.50
C TYR A 696 64.42 -12.12 2.12
N PRO A 697 63.58 -12.62 3.04
CA PRO A 697 62.92 -13.93 2.91
C PRO A 697 61.96 -14.07 1.73
N LYS A 698 61.54 -12.94 1.14
CA LYS A 698 60.56 -12.89 0.06
C LYS A 698 61.15 -12.32 -1.24
N LEU A 699 62.47 -12.10 -1.30
CA LEU A 699 63.17 -11.54 -2.46
C LEU A 699 62.88 -12.29 -3.76
N LEU A 700 63.05 -13.62 -3.79
CA LEU A 700 62.82 -14.41 -5.00
C LEU A 700 61.34 -14.45 -5.41
N GLN A 701 60.42 -14.45 -4.45
CA GLN A 701 58.98 -14.41 -4.73
C GLN A 701 58.56 -13.07 -5.33
N SER A 702 59.10 -11.97 -4.80
CA SER A 702 58.87 -10.63 -5.33
C SER A 702 59.48 -10.48 -6.72
N PHE A 703 60.72 -10.92 -6.88
CA PHE A 703 61.44 -10.88 -8.16
C PHE A 703 60.70 -11.70 -9.22
N ASP A 704 60.31 -12.94 -8.92
CA ASP A 704 59.61 -13.81 -9.87
C ASP A 704 58.31 -13.18 -10.38
N PHE A 705 57.53 -12.57 -9.50
CA PHE A 705 56.29 -11.90 -9.86
C PHE A 705 56.53 -10.67 -10.74
N VAL A 706 57.42 -9.77 -10.32
CA VAL A 706 57.71 -8.52 -11.03
C VAL A 706 58.37 -8.79 -12.39
N TYR A 707 59.33 -9.71 -12.43
CA TYR A 707 60.01 -10.12 -13.67
C TYR A 707 59.03 -10.77 -14.65
N SER A 708 58.19 -11.69 -14.17
CA SER A 708 57.14 -12.30 -15.00
C SER A 708 56.18 -11.25 -15.54
N TYR A 709 55.72 -10.30 -14.72
CA TYR A 709 54.87 -9.19 -15.16
C TYR A 709 55.54 -8.39 -16.28
N CYS A 710 56.77 -7.93 -16.08
CA CYS A 710 57.52 -7.13 -17.04
C CYS A 710 57.75 -7.82 -18.39
N VAL A 711 58.09 -9.10 -18.38
CA VAL A 711 58.35 -9.87 -19.61
C VAL A 711 57.09 -10.06 -20.44
N HIS A 712 55.92 -10.20 -19.80
CA HIS A 712 54.62 -10.33 -20.48
C HIS A 712 54.05 -9.00 -21.01
N VAL A 713 54.61 -7.85 -20.62
CA VAL A 713 54.25 -6.56 -21.24
C VAL A 713 54.83 -6.53 -22.66
N ALA A 714 53.97 -6.30 -23.66
CA ALA A 714 54.38 -6.20 -25.06
C ALA A 714 55.47 -5.12 -25.24
N PRO A 715 56.51 -5.34 -26.06
CA PRO A 715 57.62 -4.38 -26.20
C PRO A 715 57.18 -2.95 -26.52
N THR A 716 56.14 -2.78 -27.33
CA THR A 716 55.57 -1.48 -27.72
C THR A 716 54.86 -0.73 -26.60
N LYS A 717 54.59 -1.38 -25.46
CA LYS A 717 53.91 -0.81 -24.28
C LYS A 717 54.82 -0.73 -23.05
N ARG A 718 56.10 -1.11 -23.17
CA ARG A 718 57.05 -1.02 -22.05
C ARG A 718 57.44 0.43 -21.81
N SER A 719 57.54 0.78 -20.53
CA SER A 719 58.15 2.04 -20.12
C SER A 719 59.66 1.86 -19.98
N PHE A 720 60.41 2.95 -20.10
CA PHE A 720 61.86 2.96 -19.84
C PHE A 720 62.26 2.20 -18.56
N THR A 721 61.47 2.35 -17.48
CA THR A 721 61.74 1.67 -16.21
C THR A 721 61.62 0.14 -16.30
N ILE A 722 60.71 -0.38 -17.12
CA ILE A 722 60.56 -1.83 -17.32
C ILE A 722 61.76 -2.38 -18.10
N ASP A 723 62.17 -1.70 -19.17
CA ASP A 723 63.31 -2.13 -19.99
C ASP A 723 64.61 -2.08 -19.17
N TYR A 724 64.83 -0.97 -18.44
CA TYR A 724 65.94 -0.84 -17.50
C TYR A 724 65.96 -1.98 -16.47
N PHE A 725 64.81 -2.35 -15.91
CA PHE A 725 64.74 -3.46 -14.95
C PHE A 725 65.11 -4.80 -15.58
N ILE A 726 64.56 -5.13 -16.77
CA ILE A 726 64.85 -6.40 -17.45
C ILE A 726 66.34 -6.51 -17.79
N GLU A 727 66.96 -5.41 -18.24
CA GLU A 727 68.37 -5.38 -18.63
C GLU A 727 69.35 -5.47 -17.45
N ASN A 728 68.97 -4.96 -16.27
CA ASN A 728 69.85 -4.86 -15.10
C ASN A 728 69.66 -5.98 -14.05
N VAL A 729 68.78 -6.95 -14.31
CA VAL A 729 68.60 -8.14 -13.48
C VAL A 729 69.70 -9.17 -13.76
N PRO A 730 70.37 -9.73 -12.73
CA PRO A 730 71.44 -10.70 -12.95
C PRO A 730 70.91 -12.04 -13.44
N ASN A 731 71.55 -12.61 -14.47
CA ASN A 731 71.24 -13.94 -15.02
C ASN A 731 71.19 -15.05 -13.96
N GLN A 732 71.99 -14.92 -12.89
CA GLN A 732 71.99 -15.83 -11.75
C GLN A 732 70.62 -15.91 -11.08
N ALA A 733 69.91 -14.78 -10.91
CA ALA A 733 68.59 -14.74 -10.29
C ALA A 733 67.52 -15.40 -11.17
N ILE A 734 67.55 -15.14 -12.48
CA ILE A 734 66.62 -15.73 -13.46
C ILE A 734 66.76 -17.26 -13.49
N ARG A 735 68.00 -17.76 -13.56
CA ARG A 735 68.29 -19.20 -13.53
C ARG A 735 67.81 -19.85 -12.23
N LEU A 736 68.12 -19.23 -11.10
CA LEU A 736 67.77 -19.76 -9.79
C LEU A 736 66.25 -19.92 -9.59
N VAL A 737 65.46 -18.93 -10.02
CA VAL A 737 63.99 -19.02 -9.96
C VAL A 737 63.46 -20.11 -10.89
N ARG A 738 64.00 -20.21 -12.11
CA ARG A 738 63.61 -21.24 -13.09
C ARG A 738 63.88 -22.65 -12.56
N GLU A 739 65.05 -22.87 -11.99
CA GLU A 739 65.44 -24.16 -11.42
C GLU A 739 64.57 -24.54 -10.23
N LEU A 740 64.35 -23.62 -9.28
CA LEU A 740 63.48 -23.89 -8.13
C LEU A 740 62.06 -24.24 -8.56
N LYS A 741 61.51 -23.56 -9.58
CA LYS A 741 60.19 -23.90 -10.16
C LYS A 741 60.18 -25.27 -10.83
N GLN A 742 61.23 -25.60 -11.59
CA GLN A 742 61.35 -26.90 -12.26
C GLN A 742 61.32 -28.07 -11.26
N PHE A 743 61.93 -27.90 -10.08
CA PHE A 743 61.91 -28.90 -9.02
C PHE A 743 60.68 -28.83 -8.10
N ASP A 744 59.71 -27.95 -8.36
CA ASP A 744 58.56 -27.70 -7.48
C ASP A 744 58.98 -27.34 -6.04
N LEU A 745 59.99 -26.48 -5.91
CA LEU A 745 60.55 -26.03 -4.63
C LEU A 745 60.15 -24.59 -4.31
N PRO A 746 59.94 -24.25 -3.03
CA PRO A 746 59.52 -22.90 -2.64
C PRO A 746 60.65 -21.90 -2.91
N LEU A 747 60.33 -20.74 -3.48
CA LEU A 747 61.25 -19.62 -3.77
C LEU A 747 61.79 -18.93 -2.49
N THR A 748 62.50 -19.67 -1.67
CA THR A 748 62.98 -19.30 -0.32
C THR A 748 64.34 -19.94 -0.06
N ALA A 749 65.03 -19.52 1.00
CA ALA A 749 66.27 -20.16 1.44
C ALA A 749 66.11 -21.69 1.67
N ARG A 750 64.95 -22.13 2.19
CA ARG A 750 64.64 -23.56 2.36
C ARG A 750 64.53 -24.31 1.03
N GLY A 751 64.01 -23.66 -0.02
CA GLY A 751 63.96 -24.25 -1.35
C GLY A 751 65.34 -24.49 -1.93
N ILE A 752 66.25 -23.52 -1.79
CA ILE A 752 67.65 -23.67 -2.24
C ILE A 752 68.34 -24.82 -1.49
N GLN A 753 68.15 -24.92 -0.17
CA GLN A 753 68.69 -26.03 0.61
C GLN A 753 68.15 -27.39 0.14
N ARG A 754 66.83 -27.50 -0.09
CA ARG A 754 66.20 -28.71 -0.64
C ARG A 754 66.69 -29.04 -2.06
N MET A 755 66.93 -28.03 -2.88
CA MET A 755 67.47 -28.18 -4.23
C MET A 755 68.89 -28.74 -4.19
N GLY A 756 69.73 -28.26 -3.28
CA GLY A 756 71.07 -28.81 -3.04
C GLY A 756 71.02 -30.30 -2.63
N HIS A 757 70.09 -30.67 -1.75
CA HIS A 757 69.89 -32.08 -1.37
C HIS A 757 69.35 -32.96 -2.51
N ARG A 758 68.48 -32.43 -3.38
CA ARG A 758 68.01 -33.16 -4.57
C ARG A 758 69.12 -33.37 -5.60
N ARG A 759 69.92 -32.33 -5.88
CA ARG A 759 71.10 -32.45 -6.76
C ARG A 759 72.11 -33.46 -6.24
N ALA A 760 72.33 -33.53 -4.93
CA ALA A 760 73.19 -34.54 -4.33
C ALA A 760 72.64 -35.98 -4.44
N ARG A 761 71.30 -36.15 -4.50
CA ARG A 761 70.64 -37.46 -4.71
C ARG A 761 70.58 -37.87 -6.19
N GLU A 762 70.35 -36.94 -7.10
CA GLU A 762 70.35 -37.20 -8.56
C GLU A 762 71.78 -37.47 -9.05
N GLY A 763 72.78 -36.72 -8.56
CA GLY A 763 74.19 -36.97 -8.84
C GLY A 763 74.73 -38.29 -8.27
N SER A 764 74.08 -38.91 -7.27
CA SER A 764 74.43 -40.26 -6.81
C SER A 764 73.76 -41.37 -7.64
N TRP A 765 72.68 -41.06 -8.35
CA TRP A 765 72.02 -42.00 -9.27
C TRP A 765 72.80 -42.14 -10.59
N ASP A 766 73.32 -41.05 -11.14
CA ASP A 766 74.15 -41.07 -12.37
C ASP A 766 75.50 -41.80 -12.16
N ALA A 767 76.02 -41.84 -10.93
CA ALA A 767 77.21 -42.63 -10.59
C ALA A 767 76.94 -44.14 -10.50
N GLN A 768 75.68 -44.57 -10.25
CA GLN A 768 75.31 -45.98 -10.20
C GLN A 768 74.90 -46.55 -11.57
N SER A 769 74.44 -45.72 -12.51
CA SER A 769 74.13 -46.14 -13.88
C SER A 769 75.36 -46.20 -14.80
N ALA A 770 76.47 -45.55 -14.45
CA ALA A 770 77.73 -45.62 -15.20
C ALA A 770 78.61 -46.86 -14.88
N SER A 771 78.22 -47.70 -13.91
CA SER A 771 78.91 -48.98 -13.63
C SER A 771 78.16 -50.22 -14.15
N ALA A 772 77.12 -50.03 -14.96
CA ALA A 772 76.29 -51.11 -15.52
C ALA A 772 75.98 -50.90 -17.01
N ALA A 773 76.98 -50.45 -17.78
CA ALA A 773 76.98 -50.47 -19.24
C ALA A 773 78.15 -51.31 -19.74
#